data_AF-A0A3N5V3L4-F1
#
_entry.id   AF-A0A3N5V3L4-F1
#
_cell.length_a   1.000
_cell.length_b   1.000
_cell.length_c   1.000
_cell.angle_alpha   90.00
_cell.angle_beta   90.00
_cell.angle_gamma   90.00
#
_symmetry.space_group_name_H-M   'P 1'
#
loop_
_entity.id
_entity.type
_entity.pdbx_description
1 polymer ?
#
loop_
_entity_poly.entity_id
_entity_poly.type
_entity_poly.pdbx_seq_one_letter_code
_entity_poly.pdbx_strand_id
1 'polypeptide(L)'
;MSMKKRMTSSIGQKSFSLFYNDIARGFFLFLFFAGMFSCYVFGIQLALNYVIHYKFDIFYFSFTLLSGLGTIWGLMAHREFTKSSDRVNNTRILACQINPRIGKYEYKSYNPETHEFEDGYIPFGPIDFWDPATYAPEWVDKGKYWHVLLGLQVPNKELILQVVKDDDLLNTRNQNVAATEKEIIRFPWSTNGSIKRIRYRVKIPQWAVMRADYQGTKSNNPEGIVTNREIGKLNRNIVLLVDEIIEREKFRIKYPWKVTGLWVYIYKSLPIKIIYNEILEKLPGFHKSIVKEANETLADIREDRLVLAILDVAKNKGICQDKIDKISTLIRFLDGVYSDVGLGEGSTEYHNFHHSLEVSYMTLKMLPNTINNYKFSADNIEILLVAALLHDYDPLQFTYNGNSSEPENNGYPKQGSNIRPSVGPRVHRTIETIQRYQIHDAYFRLDQPNLERVLENFSFKFSIRPDILTQTADIEKSDKSLIVEALIWRTDFPYFKQETAQKKYKELLAEINVKGHDIGKINILAEVLWLSDLSVTYMGSDPIRAWNRVTNLYDELFLPKLEAVSRTDSYFSDFADTHLFQELIKMKGFPDVFKNRWNSVYQFFHEGNPSTVLVRTIIDARKTFLKINMNIGYFKGEMMYQMANDIYSEFFIGIGEDQNEISFAKSKITELEPQNASVFWGNPVKLLPSIPDHSIDNFIINMPKSSGLEILTNTTSFSSLISTIGAKMINSGTLQILTDISKGSDLFNTIYQEILSKGFIDCSEVSNPYLSKLELASLHNFSNPYMLSFCQRQIQ
;
A
#
# COMPACT_ATOMS: atom_id res chain seq x y z
N MET A 1 21.85 11.83 40.35
CA MET A 1 22.03 10.52 39.66
C MET A 1 22.42 10.83 38.22
N SER A 2 23.62 10.42 37.81
CA SER A 2 24.30 10.87 36.59
C SER A 2 23.61 10.37 35.32
N MET A 3 23.08 11.29 34.51
CA MET A 3 22.65 11.04 33.13
C MET A 3 23.87 10.64 32.28
N LYS A 4 24.06 9.33 32.07
CA LYS A 4 24.90 8.84 30.97
C LYS A 4 24.16 9.13 29.66
N LYS A 5 24.34 10.34 29.12
CA LYS A 5 23.97 10.70 27.75
C LYS A 5 24.66 9.70 26.81
N ARG A 6 23.93 8.74 26.23
CA ARG A 6 24.46 7.90 25.15
C ARG A 6 24.75 8.85 23.97
N MET A 7 26.02 9.13 23.71
CA MET A 7 26.43 9.99 22.60
C MET A 7 26.27 9.24 21.27
N THR A 8 25.14 9.42 20.60
CA THR A 8 25.08 9.32 19.14
C THR A 8 25.90 10.48 18.57
N SER A 9 27.10 10.20 18.05
CA SER A 9 27.88 11.22 17.34
C SER A 9 27.45 11.22 15.87
N SER A 10 26.70 12.25 15.44
CA SER A 10 26.42 12.46 14.02
C SER A 10 27.70 12.91 13.31
N ILE A 11 28.12 12.17 12.28
CA ILE A 11 29.33 12.49 11.51
C ILE A 11 28.92 12.89 10.09
N GLY A 12 28.92 14.20 9.84
CA GLY A 12 28.77 14.78 8.50
C GLY A 12 27.36 14.66 7.93
N GLN A 13 26.54 15.68 8.14
CA GLN A 13 25.26 15.86 7.46
C GLN A 13 25.51 16.28 5.99
N LYS A 14 24.85 15.61 5.04
CA LYS A 14 24.85 16.03 3.63
C LYS A 14 23.40 16.22 3.20
N SER A 15 23.10 17.32 2.50
CA SER A 15 21.72 17.61 2.06
C SER A 15 21.56 17.71 0.55
N PHE A 16 20.36 17.39 0.07
CA PHE A 16 19.83 17.92 -1.18
C PHE A 16 19.35 19.35 -0.87
N SER A 17 20.03 20.34 -1.43
CA SER A 17 19.72 21.76 -1.22
C SER A 17 19.41 22.48 -2.52
N LEU A 18 18.35 23.30 -2.51
CA LEU A 18 18.03 24.22 -3.61
C LEU A 18 19.10 25.29 -3.78
N PHE A 19 19.79 25.70 -2.71
CA PHE A 19 20.91 26.65 -2.81
C PHE A 19 22.04 26.13 -3.72
N TYR A 20 22.49 24.89 -3.50
CA TYR A 20 23.49 24.26 -4.37
C TYR A 20 22.93 23.97 -5.77
N ASN A 21 21.61 23.74 -5.88
CA ASN A 21 20.90 23.61 -7.16
C ASN A 21 20.99 24.92 -7.97
N ASP A 22 20.80 26.07 -7.32
CA ASP A 22 20.89 27.39 -7.94
C ASP A 22 22.31 27.74 -8.35
N ILE A 23 23.31 27.39 -7.53
CA ILE A 23 24.73 27.54 -7.91
C ILE A 23 25.03 26.70 -9.16
N ALA A 24 24.61 25.43 -9.18
CA ALA A 24 24.79 24.58 -10.36
C ALA A 24 24.08 25.16 -11.58
N ARG A 25 22.83 25.62 -11.42
CA ARG A 25 22.04 26.28 -12.47
C ARG A 25 22.75 27.50 -13.05
N GLY A 26 23.33 28.35 -12.21
CA GLY A 26 24.12 29.52 -12.63
C GLY A 26 25.43 29.14 -13.31
N PHE A 27 26.14 28.12 -12.80
CA PHE A 27 27.36 27.60 -13.41
C PHE A 27 27.12 27.07 -14.83
N PHE A 28 26.07 26.28 -15.03
CA PHE A 28 25.76 25.72 -16.36
C PHE A 28 25.22 26.78 -17.34
N LEU A 29 24.53 27.82 -16.84
CA LEU A 29 24.18 28.97 -17.66
C LEU A 29 25.44 29.74 -18.11
N PHE A 30 26.40 29.93 -17.21
CA PHE A 30 27.69 30.50 -17.57
C PHE A 30 28.43 29.62 -18.60
N LEU A 31 28.46 28.30 -18.40
CA LEU A 31 29.07 27.35 -19.35
C LEU A 31 28.43 27.46 -20.74
N PHE A 32 27.11 27.63 -20.81
CA PHE A 32 26.39 27.84 -22.07
C PHE A 32 26.89 29.09 -22.81
N PHE A 33 26.92 30.24 -22.14
CA PHE A 33 27.39 31.51 -22.74
C PHE A 33 28.89 31.49 -23.08
N ALA A 34 29.72 30.95 -22.17
CA ALA A 34 31.15 30.82 -22.39
C ALA A 34 31.45 29.89 -23.58
N GLY A 35 30.75 28.76 -23.68
CA GLY A 35 30.83 27.85 -24.81
C GLY A 35 30.40 28.51 -26.12
N MET A 36 29.30 29.27 -26.13
CA MET A 36 28.85 29.98 -27.34
C MET A 36 29.87 30.99 -27.81
N PHE A 37 30.38 31.81 -26.89
CA PHE A 37 31.39 32.81 -27.19
C PHE A 37 32.69 32.17 -27.70
N SER A 38 33.15 31.11 -27.04
CA SER A 38 34.35 30.39 -27.44
C SER A 38 34.18 29.70 -28.81
N CYS A 39 33.03 29.09 -29.05
CA CYS A 39 32.68 28.48 -30.34
C CYS A 39 32.67 29.52 -31.46
N TYR A 40 32.14 30.72 -31.20
CA TYR A 40 32.18 31.84 -32.13
C TYR A 40 33.60 32.28 -32.44
N VAL A 41 34.42 32.56 -31.42
CA VAL A 41 35.81 33.04 -31.59
C VAL A 41 36.68 32.02 -32.34
N PHE A 42 36.72 30.78 -31.86
CA PHE A 42 37.55 29.74 -32.48
C PHE A 42 36.97 29.22 -33.80
N GLY A 43 35.64 29.21 -33.95
CA GLY A 43 34.98 28.84 -35.19
C GLY A 43 35.25 29.82 -36.32
N ILE A 44 35.24 31.13 -36.03
CA ILE A 44 35.66 32.16 -37.00
C ILE A 44 37.13 31.99 -37.35
N GLN A 45 38.01 31.77 -36.37
CA GLN A 45 39.43 31.59 -36.64
C GLN A 45 39.70 30.33 -37.49
N LEU A 46 39.00 29.23 -37.22
CA LEU A 46 39.03 28.02 -38.03
C LEU A 46 38.59 28.28 -39.48
N ALA A 47 37.45 28.97 -39.65
CA ALA A 47 36.90 29.30 -40.96
C ALA A 47 37.84 30.23 -41.75
N LEU A 48 38.40 31.25 -41.11
CA LEU A 48 39.35 32.17 -41.74
C LEU A 48 40.66 31.46 -42.13
N ASN A 49 41.21 30.61 -41.25
CA ASN A 49 42.41 29.82 -41.58
C ASN A 49 42.16 28.87 -42.76
N TYR A 50 40.97 28.25 -42.81
CA TYR A 50 40.61 27.37 -43.90
C TYR A 50 40.41 28.14 -45.22
N VAL A 51 39.68 29.27 -45.19
CA VAL A 51 39.35 30.07 -46.39
C VAL A 51 40.57 30.81 -46.95
N ILE A 52 41.41 31.40 -46.09
CA ILE A 52 42.54 32.24 -46.51
C ILE A 52 43.77 31.38 -46.82
N HIS A 53 44.02 30.33 -46.02
CA HIS A 53 45.28 29.59 -46.08
C HIS A 53 45.13 28.12 -46.55
N TYR A 54 43.90 27.64 -46.83
CA TYR A 54 43.63 26.23 -47.13
C TYR A 54 44.20 25.26 -46.09
N LYS A 55 44.36 25.72 -44.83
CA LYS A 55 44.91 24.93 -43.73
C LYS A 55 43.82 24.61 -42.73
N PHE A 56 43.61 23.33 -42.49
CA PHE A 56 42.74 22.86 -41.41
C PHE A 56 43.52 22.82 -40.10
N ASP A 57 43.13 23.65 -39.14
CA ASP A 57 43.77 23.72 -37.84
C ASP A 57 43.02 22.82 -36.84
N ILE A 58 43.66 21.69 -36.48
CA ILE A 58 43.12 20.72 -35.54
C ILE A 58 42.89 21.34 -34.16
N PHE A 59 43.72 22.31 -33.75
CA PHE A 59 43.56 23.00 -32.48
C PHE A 59 42.26 23.80 -32.47
N TYR A 60 42.06 24.70 -33.45
CA TYR A 60 40.83 25.49 -33.54
C TYR A 60 39.60 24.62 -33.71
N PHE A 61 39.68 23.56 -34.53
CA PHE A 61 38.58 22.60 -34.67
C PHE A 61 38.22 21.91 -33.33
N SER A 62 39.21 21.42 -32.60
CA SER A 62 38.98 20.75 -31.31
C SER A 62 38.37 21.70 -30.29
N PHE A 63 38.84 22.95 -30.22
CA PHE A 63 38.28 23.97 -29.34
C PHE A 63 36.86 24.36 -29.74
N THR A 64 36.59 24.60 -31.02
CA THR A 64 35.23 24.88 -31.51
C THR A 64 34.27 23.74 -31.19
N LEU A 65 34.69 22.49 -31.41
CA LEU A 65 33.88 21.31 -31.12
C LEU A 65 33.60 21.16 -29.62
N LEU A 66 34.64 21.22 -28.77
CA LEU A 66 34.49 21.12 -27.32
C LEU A 66 33.64 22.26 -26.75
N SER A 67 33.80 23.48 -27.26
CA SER A 67 32.99 24.63 -26.87
C SER A 67 31.54 24.49 -27.30
N GLY A 68 31.28 23.97 -28.51
CA GLY A 68 29.93 23.62 -28.96
C GLY A 68 29.27 22.54 -28.10
N LEU A 69 30.00 21.48 -27.74
CA LEU A 69 29.52 20.46 -26.80
C LEU A 69 29.28 21.05 -25.40
N GLY A 70 30.15 21.95 -24.93
CA GLY A 70 30.00 22.69 -23.68
C GLY A 70 28.75 23.57 -23.67
N THR A 71 28.42 24.22 -24.79
CA THR A 71 27.17 24.97 -24.97
C THR A 71 25.95 24.07 -24.81
N ILE A 72 25.89 22.97 -25.54
CA ILE A 72 24.77 22.01 -25.46
C ILE A 72 24.64 21.50 -24.03
N TRP A 73 25.75 21.13 -23.40
CA TRP A 73 25.75 20.67 -22.02
C TRP A 73 25.24 21.73 -21.04
N GLY A 74 25.74 22.96 -21.15
CA GLY A 74 25.30 24.08 -20.32
C GLY A 74 23.80 24.32 -20.39
N LEU A 75 23.22 24.35 -21.59
CA LEU A 75 21.78 24.57 -21.78
C LEU A 75 20.93 23.43 -21.21
N MET A 76 21.30 22.18 -21.52
CA MET A 76 20.54 21.00 -21.08
C MET A 76 20.60 20.85 -19.55
N ALA A 77 21.79 21.00 -18.96
CA ALA A 77 21.97 20.96 -17.52
C ALA A 77 21.19 22.08 -16.83
N HIS A 78 21.26 23.31 -17.34
CA HIS A 78 20.49 24.45 -16.82
C HIS A 78 18.98 24.13 -16.79
N ARG A 79 18.43 23.60 -17.87
CA ARG A 79 17.01 23.20 -17.96
C ARG A 79 16.65 22.15 -16.90
N GLU A 80 17.49 21.13 -16.69
CA GLU A 80 17.22 20.08 -15.70
C GLU A 80 17.29 20.56 -14.25
N PHE A 81 18.21 21.47 -13.93
CA PHE A 81 18.26 22.07 -12.59
C PHE A 81 17.10 23.04 -12.34
N THR A 82 16.67 23.78 -13.37
CA THR A 82 15.46 24.62 -13.30
C THR A 82 14.21 23.78 -13.06
N LYS A 83 13.99 22.71 -13.84
CA LYS A 83 12.88 21.77 -13.62
C LYS A 83 12.83 21.21 -12.19
N SER A 84 13.99 20.85 -11.65
CA SER A 84 14.12 20.35 -10.27
C SER A 84 13.72 21.41 -9.23
N SER A 85 14.19 22.64 -9.39
CA SER A 85 13.84 23.75 -8.49
C SER A 85 12.35 24.08 -8.55
N ASP A 86 11.81 24.18 -9.76
CA ASP A 86 10.39 24.47 -9.99
C ASP A 86 9.51 23.36 -9.42
N ARG A 87 9.89 22.09 -9.58
CA ARG A 87 9.17 20.95 -9.01
C ARG A 87 9.09 21.06 -7.49
N VAL A 88 10.21 21.29 -6.81
CA VAL A 88 10.24 21.42 -5.35
C VAL A 88 9.36 22.58 -4.88
N ASN A 89 9.54 23.76 -5.47
CA ASN A 89 8.81 24.95 -5.06
C ASN A 89 7.31 24.83 -5.35
N ASN A 90 6.93 24.35 -6.54
CA ASN A 90 5.53 24.16 -6.91
C ASN A 90 4.84 23.11 -6.04
N THR A 91 5.53 22.01 -5.71
CA THR A 91 4.99 20.97 -4.82
C THR A 91 4.74 21.55 -3.43
N ARG A 92 5.72 22.27 -2.87
CA ARG A 92 5.59 22.88 -1.54
C ARG A 92 4.48 23.92 -1.49
N ILE A 93 4.40 24.82 -2.48
CA ILE A 93 3.37 25.86 -2.55
C ILE A 93 1.99 25.21 -2.63
N LEU A 94 1.80 24.23 -3.51
CA LEU A 94 0.53 23.56 -3.69
C LEU A 94 0.14 22.74 -2.45
N ALA A 95 1.09 22.06 -1.81
CA ALA A 95 0.86 21.37 -0.55
C ALA A 95 0.39 22.34 0.55
N CYS A 96 1.03 23.50 0.69
CA CYS A 96 0.63 24.54 1.64
C CYS A 96 -0.72 25.20 1.29
N GLN A 97 -1.10 25.27 0.02
CA GLN A 97 -2.44 25.72 -0.39
C GLN A 97 -3.51 24.72 0.05
N ILE A 98 -3.21 23.42 -0.04
CA ILE A 98 -4.13 22.34 0.32
C ILE A 98 -4.23 22.15 1.84
N ASN A 99 -3.09 22.18 2.54
CA ASN A 99 -3.02 22.14 3.98
C ASN A 99 -2.04 23.22 4.48
N PRO A 100 -2.53 24.39 4.94
CA PRO A 100 -1.68 25.50 5.39
C PRO A 100 -0.76 25.18 6.58
N ARG A 101 -1.01 24.09 7.32
CA ARG A 101 -0.18 23.63 8.43
C ARG A 101 0.89 22.62 8.01
N ILE A 102 0.85 22.09 6.79
CA ILE A 102 1.86 21.14 6.32
C ILE A 102 3.25 21.79 6.31
N GLY A 103 4.26 21.04 6.76
CA GLY A 103 5.61 21.55 6.98
C GLY A 103 5.80 22.24 8.34
N LYS A 104 4.75 22.41 9.15
CA LYS A 104 4.79 23.04 10.48
C LYS A 104 4.23 22.16 11.59
N TYR A 105 3.70 20.97 11.28
CA TYR A 105 3.17 20.09 12.32
C TYR A 105 4.28 19.71 13.30
N GLU A 106 4.04 19.93 14.58
CA GLU A 106 4.90 19.39 15.63
C GLU A 106 4.45 17.96 15.91
N TYR A 107 5.37 17.01 15.75
CA TYR A 107 5.14 15.61 16.08
C TYR A 107 6.41 15.05 16.69
N LYS A 108 6.26 14.22 17.72
CA LYS A 108 7.37 13.51 18.35
C LYS A 108 7.11 12.01 18.32
N SER A 109 8.12 11.26 17.93
CA SER A 109 8.08 9.80 17.90
C SER A 109 8.96 9.25 19.00
N TYR A 110 8.47 8.29 19.78
CA TYR A 110 9.30 7.64 20.79
C TYR A 110 10.27 6.67 20.12
N ASN A 111 11.53 6.73 20.51
CA ASN A 111 12.56 5.85 19.98
C ASN A 111 12.78 4.70 20.98
N PRO A 112 12.45 3.45 20.61
CA PRO A 112 12.55 2.31 21.54
C PRO A 112 14.00 1.95 21.91
N GLU A 113 15.00 2.39 21.13
CA GLU A 113 16.42 2.13 21.40
C GLU A 113 17.04 3.14 22.37
N THR A 114 16.54 4.38 22.36
CA THR A 114 17.00 5.47 23.24
C THR A 114 16.06 5.70 24.43
N HIS A 115 14.84 5.19 24.36
CA HIS A 115 13.74 5.43 25.31
C HIS A 115 13.37 6.92 25.44
N GLU A 116 13.61 7.73 24.42
CA GLU A 116 13.31 9.17 24.38
C GLU A 116 12.37 9.51 23.22
N PHE A 117 11.56 10.56 23.38
CA PHE A 117 10.78 11.14 22.29
C PHE A 117 11.66 12.03 21.42
N GLU A 118 11.83 11.66 20.15
CA GLU A 118 12.56 12.43 19.13
C GLU A 118 11.60 13.30 18.33
N ASP A 119 12.05 14.50 17.95
CA ASP A 119 11.30 15.39 17.05
C ASP A 119 11.14 14.76 15.66
N GLY A 120 9.98 14.99 15.04
CA GLY A 120 9.62 14.42 13.76
C GLY A 120 8.93 13.06 13.87
N TYR A 121 8.51 12.57 12.72
CA TYR A 121 7.80 11.30 12.58
C TYR A 121 8.76 10.18 12.14
N ILE A 122 8.89 9.17 13.00
CA ILE A 122 9.68 7.94 12.78
C ILE A 122 8.81 6.77 13.25
N PRO A 123 8.58 5.75 12.41
CA PRO A 123 7.87 4.56 12.85
C PRO A 123 8.67 3.81 13.93
N PHE A 124 7.95 3.37 14.96
CA PHE A 124 8.45 2.58 16.08
C PHE A 124 9.04 1.22 15.66
N GLY A 125 8.53 0.67 14.55
CA GLY A 125 9.06 -0.53 13.93
C GLY A 125 8.22 -1.00 12.74
N PRO A 126 8.68 -2.01 11.98
CA PRO A 126 7.96 -2.60 10.86
C PRO A 126 6.75 -3.46 11.26
N ILE A 127 6.27 -3.41 12.49
CA ILE A 127 5.05 -4.12 12.93
C ILE A 127 4.11 -3.08 13.51
N ASP A 128 4.63 -2.13 14.29
CA ASP A 128 3.86 -1.03 14.86
C ASP A 128 3.37 -0.04 13.78
N PHE A 129 4.14 0.31 12.74
CA PHE A 129 3.62 1.21 11.68
C PHE A 129 2.46 0.60 10.85
N TRP A 130 2.28 -0.72 10.96
CA TRP A 130 1.45 -1.57 10.10
C TRP A 130 0.10 -1.79 10.74
N ASP A 131 0.09 -1.80 12.07
CA ASP A 131 -1.12 -1.76 12.86
C ASP A 131 -1.86 -0.40 12.66
N PRO A 132 -3.13 -0.42 12.21
CA PRO A 132 -3.98 0.77 12.11
C PRO A 132 -4.24 1.45 13.46
N ALA A 133 -4.07 0.76 14.60
CA ALA A 133 -4.17 1.32 15.95
C ALA A 133 -2.95 2.18 16.31
N THR A 134 -1.82 1.98 15.63
CA THR A 134 -0.65 2.81 15.84
C THR A 134 -0.80 4.13 15.10
N TYR A 135 -0.84 5.19 15.89
CA TYR A 135 -1.20 6.55 15.50
C TYR A 135 -0.17 7.18 14.55
N ALA A 136 -0.23 6.85 13.25
CA ALA A 136 0.33 7.72 12.22
C ALA A 136 -0.49 9.01 12.19
N PRO A 137 0.13 10.19 12.08
CA PRO A 137 -0.62 11.44 11.97
C PRO A 137 -1.57 11.38 10.77
N GLU A 138 -2.75 11.98 10.90
CA GLU A 138 -3.77 12.02 9.82
C GLU A 138 -3.24 12.60 8.51
N TRP A 139 -2.27 13.51 8.59
CA TRP A 139 -1.65 14.14 7.42
C TRP A 139 -0.61 13.25 6.71
N VAL A 140 -0.18 12.13 7.31
CA VAL A 140 0.80 11.20 6.71
C VAL A 140 0.09 10.16 5.85
N ASP A 141 0.58 9.99 4.63
CA ASP A 141 0.31 8.83 3.79
C ASP A 141 1.36 7.74 4.02
N LYS A 142 0.90 6.59 4.53
CA LYS A 142 1.78 5.45 4.85
C LYS A 142 2.42 4.85 3.59
N GLY A 143 1.70 4.79 2.47
CA GLY A 143 2.19 4.27 1.19
C GLY A 143 3.31 5.12 0.61
N LYS A 144 3.14 6.45 0.60
CA LYS A 144 4.17 7.41 0.16
C LYS A 144 5.41 7.35 1.04
N TYR A 145 5.24 7.24 2.36
CA TYR A 145 6.36 7.04 3.29
C TYR A 145 7.16 5.77 2.94
N TRP A 146 6.47 4.64 2.70
CA TRP A 146 7.13 3.39 2.33
C TRP A 146 7.84 3.47 0.99
N HIS A 147 7.23 4.10 0.00
CA HIS A 147 7.85 4.28 -1.31
C HIS A 147 9.21 4.99 -1.19
N VAL A 148 9.30 6.04 -0.35
CA VAL A 148 10.59 6.70 -0.04
C VAL A 148 11.55 5.74 0.67
N LEU A 149 11.11 5.07 1.72
CA LEU A 149 11.96 4.22 2.55
C LEU A 149 12.53 3.04 1.75
N LEU A 150 11.69 2.32 1.00
CA LEU A 150 12.08 1.21 0.14
C LEU A 150 12.97 1.68 -1.02
N GLY A 151 12.64 2.83 -1.62
CA GLY A 151 13.45 3.45 -2.67
C GLY A 151 14.89 3.74 -2.21
N LEU A 152 15.06 4.17 -0.97
CA LEU A 152 16.36 4.49 -0.35
C LEU A 152 17.15 3.27 0.14
N GLN A 153 16.54 2.08 0.23
CA GLN A 153 17.23 0.89 0.73
C GLN A 153 18.47 0.55 -0.10
N VAL A 154 19.55 0.22 0.61
CA VAL A 154 20.81 -0.24 0.04
C VAL A 154 21.21 -1.54 0.76
N PRO A 155 21.59 -2.61 0.04
CA PRO A 155 21.99 -3.86 0.66
C PRO A 155 23.08 -3.66 1.71
N ASN A 156 22.95 -4.34 2.85
CA ASN A 156 23.89 -4.30 3.98
C ASN A 156 24.05 -2.90 4.61
N LYS A 157 23.08 -2.00 4.44
CA LYS A 157 23.04 -0.69 5.10
C LYS A 157 21.74 -0.56 5.90
N GLU A 158 21.87 -0.09 7.13
CA GLU A 158 20.72 0.21 7.96
C GLU A 158 20.25 1.64 7.71
N LEU A 159 18.94 1.83 7.56
CA LEU A 159 18.30 3.07 7.17
C LEU A 159 17.14 3.39 8.11
N ILE A 160 17.04 4.64 8.52
CA ILE A 160 15.84 5.22 9.14
C ILE A 160 15.40 6.42 8.31
N LEU A 161 14.10 6.48 7.99
CA LEU A 161 13.47 7.64 7.36
C LEU A 161 12.72 8.43 8.43
N GLN A 162 13.03 9.72 8.55
CA GLN A 162 12.44 10.64 9.51
C GLN A 162 11.73 11.76 8.74
N VAL A 163 10.45 12.00 9.04
CA VAL A 163 9.69 13.10 8.44
C VAL A 163 9.73 14.27 9.42
N VAL A 164 10.16 15.44 8.97
CA VAL A 164 10.43 16.61 9.83
C VAL A 164 9.72 17.86 9.32
N LYS A 165 9.54 18.86 10.20
CA LYS A 165 9.07 20.20 9.78
C LYS A 165 10.10 20.87 8.89
N ASP A 166 9.66 21.84 8.09
CA ASP A 166 10.53 22.56 7.15
C ASP A 166 11.72 23.21 7.88
N ASP A 167 11.49 23.78 9.08
CA ASP A 167 12.53 24.45 9.87
C ASP A 167 13.64 23.50 10.35
N ASP A 168 13.33 22.22 10.54
CA ASP A 168 14.32 21.21 10.98
C ASP A 168 15.19 20.71 9.83
N LEU A 169 14.82 21.01 8.58
CA LEU A 169 15.68 20.84 7.41
C LEU A 169 16.61 22.04 7.21
N LEU A 170 16.23 23.23 7.72
CA LEU A 170 16.99 24.46 7.53
C LEU A 170 18.23 24.49 8.44
N ASN A 171 19.41 24.59 7.83
CA ASN A 171 20.61 24.97 8.56
C ASN A 171 21.04 26.34 8.04
N THR A 172 20.62 27.41 8.73
CA THR A 172 20.94 28.87 8.67
C THR A 172 21.24 29.59 7.34
N ARG A 173 21.43 28.89 6.21
CA ARG A 173 21.70 29.38 4.84
C ARG A 173 21.11 28.48 3.73
N ASN A 174 20.69 27.25 4.03
CA ASN A 174 20.38 26.25 3.00
C ASN A 174 18.89 25.89 2.96
N GLN A 175 18.24 26.14 1.83
CA GLN A 175 16.89 25.63 1.47
C GLN A 175 16.99 24.12 1.19
N ASN A 176 17.10 23.30 2.23
CA ASN A 176 17.24 21.85 2.10
C ASN A 176 15.89 21.19 1.82
N VAL A 177 15.90 20.25 0.87
CA VAL A 177 14.75 19.42 0.48
C VAL A 177 14.82 18.06 1.16
N ALA A 178 16.03 17.53 1.39
CA ALA A 178 16.26 16.31 2.17
C ALA A 178 17.67 16.35 2.79
N ALA A 179 17.88 15.63 3.89
CA ALA A 179 19.19 15.52 4.53
C ALA A 179 19.51 14.08 4.94
N THR A 180 20.72 13.62 4.62
CA THR A 180 21.23 12.32 5.06
C THR A 180 22.33 12.52 6.10
N GLU A 181 22.17 11.85 7.24
CA GLU A 181 23.09 11.83 8.36
C GLU A 181 23.62 10.41 8.59
N LYS A 182 24.92 10.30 8.86
CA LYS A 182 25.56 9.03 9.22
C LYS A 182 25.68 8.96 10.74
N GLU A 183 25.02 7.99 11.33
CA GLU A 183 25.02 7.71 12.77
C GLU A 183 25.90 6.51 13.08
N ILE A 184 26.73 6.64 14.11
CA ILE A 184 27.46 5.52 14.69
C ILE A 184 26.74 5.12 15.97
N ILE A 185 26.14 3.94 15.95
CA ILE A 185 25.46 3.37 17.11
C ILE A 185 26.51 2.66 17.95
N ARG A 186 26.59 3.04 19.24
CA ARG A 186 27.44 2.39 20.24
C ARG A 186 26.55 1.66 21.23
N PHE A 187 26.66 0.34 21.28
CA PHE A 187 25.94 -0.47 22.27
C PHE A 187 26.62 -0.36 23.63
N PRO A 188 25.90 -0.06 24.73
CA PRO A 188 26.52 0.14 26.04
C PRO A 188 27.05 -1.14 26.70
N TRP A 189 26.57 -2.31 26.28
CA TRP A 189 26.95 -3.61 26.84
C TRP A 189 28.15 -4.26 26.15
N SER A 190 28.74 -3.63 25.12
CA SER A 190 29.97 -4.12 24.51
C SER A 190 31.18 -3.68 25.32
N THR A 191 31.70 -4.57 26.16
CA THR A 191 32.89 -4.37 27.02
C THR A 191 34.16 -4.02 26.25
N ASN A 192 34.20 -4.22 24.92
CA ASN A 192 35.33 -3.88 24.06
C ASN A 192 35.05 -2.82 22.97
N GLY A 193 33.85 -2.22 22.91
CA GLY A 193 33.53 -1.15 21.96
C GLY A 193 33.77 -1.46 20.47
N SER A 194 33.93 -2.73 20.11
CA SER A 194 34.41 -3.17 18.79
C SER A 194 33.30 -3.28 17.75
N ILE A 195 32.05 -3.46 18.17
CA ILE A 195 30.90 -3.56 17.27
C ILE A 195 30.32 -2.16 17.03
N LYS A 196 30.83 -1.49 15.99
CA LYS A 196 30.29 -0.22 15.49
C LYS A 196 29.26 -0.52 14.40
N ARG A 197 27.98 -0.29 14.68
CA ARG A 197 26.93 -0.37 13.67
C ARG A 197 26.73 1.02 13.05
N ILE A 198 26.70 1.08 11.73
CA ILE A 198 26.48 2.33 10.98
C ILE A 198 25.04 2.35 10.51
N ARG A 199 24.31 3.39 10.89
CA ARG A 199 22.96 3.67 10.44
C ARG A 199 22.93 4.98 9.66
N TYR A 200 22.13 5.02 8.61
CA TYR A 200 21.87 6.22 7.83
C TYR A 200 20.49 6.75 8.21
N ARG A 201 20.42 8.00 8.62
CA ARG A 201 19.16 8.68 8.91
C ARG A 201 18.88 9.67 7.79
N VAL A 202 17.76 9.51 7.10
CA VAL A 202 17.33 10.40 6.02
C VAL A 202 16.14 11.21 6.53
N LYS A 203 16.27 12.53 6.50
CA LYS A 203 15.24 13.51 6.86
C LYS A 203 14.56 14.02 5.60
N ILE A 204 13.23 13.94 5.56
CA ILE A 204 12.39 14.46 4.48
C ILE A 204 11.30 15.38 5.03
N PRO A 205 10.76 16.30 4.23
CA PRO A 205 9.72 17.21 4.68
C PRO A 205 8.34 16.54 4.73
N GLN A 206 7.44 17.07 5.56
CA GLN A 206 6.07 16.57 5.72
C GLN A 206 5.29 16.48 4.41
N TRP A 207 5.44 17.49 3.52
CA TRP A 207 4.72 17.54 2.25
C TRP A 207 5.16 16.47 1.24
N ALA A 208 6.33 15.84 1.41
CA ALA A 208 6.77 14.73 0.55
C ALA A 208 6.00 13.43 0.79
N VAL A 209 5.33 13.30 1.94
CA VAL A 209 4.55 12.11 2.32
C VAL A 209 3.14 12.50 2.76
N MET A 210 2.66 13.65 2.32
CA MET A 210 1.35 14.15 2.69
C MET A 210 0.24 13.30 2.07
N ARG A 211 -0.78 13.00 2.87
CA ARG A 211 -2.07 12.49 2.39
C ARG A 211 -2.80 13.61 1.65
N ALA A 212 -3.01 13.39 0.35
CA ALA A 212 -3.65 14.34 -0.55
C ALA A 212 -4.75 13.61 -1.31
N ASP A 213 -5.86 13.42 -0.60
CA ASP A 213 -7.08 12.76 -1.06
C ASP A 213 -8.29 13.69 -0.89
N TYR A 214 -9.42 13.36 -1.52
CA TYR A 214 -10.61 14.20 -1.47
C TYR A 214 -11.18 14.34 -0.06
N GLN A 215 -11.10 13.27 0.75
CA GLN A 215 -11.64 13.25 2.11
C GLN A 215 -10.78 14.05 3.11
N GLY A 216 -9.45 13.89 3.08
CA GLY A 216 -8.51 14.63 3.92
C GLY A 216 -8.33 16.09 3.52
N THR A 217 -8.66 16.46 2.28
CA THR A 217 -8.69 17.86 1.84
C THR A 217 -9.99 18.58 2.20
N LYS A 218 -11.15 17.93 2.17
CA LYS A 218 -12.42 18.55 2.60
C LYS A 218 -12.43 19.01 4.06
N SER A 219 -11.79 18.26 4.95
CA SER A 219 -11.65 18.64 6.36
C SER A 219 -10.73 19.85 6.55
N ASN A 220 -9.76 20.03 5.66
CA ASN A 220 -8.75 21.11 5.71
C ASN A 220 -9.04 22.29 4.76
N ASN A 221 -10.09 22.19 3.93
CA ASN A 221 -10.47 23.19 2.93
C ASN A 221 -12.00 23.43 2.88
N PRO A 222 -12.58 24.01 3.96
CA PRO A 222 -14.02 24.22 4.08
C PRO A 222 -14.60 25.22 3.05
N GLU A 223 -13.75 26.05 2.45
CA GLU A 223 -14.15 27.08 1.47
C GLU A 223 -14.15 26.58 0.02
N GLY A 224 -13.72 25.32 -0.24
CA GLY A 224 -13.72 24.75 -1.59
C GLY A 224 -12.71 25.40 -2.54
N ILE A 225 -11.63 25.98 -2.00
CA ILE A 225 -10.60 26.71 -2.76
C ILE A 225 -9.78 25.78 -3.68
N VAL A 226 -9.77 24.48 -3.39
CA VAL A 226 -8.90 23.48 -4.04
C VAL A 226 -9.78 22.49 -4.79
N THR A 227 -9.50 22.35 -6.07
CA THR A 227 -10.14 21.43 -7.00
C THR A 227 -9.48 20.05 -6.98
N ASN A 228 -10.22 19.00 -7.38
CA ASN A 228 -9.66 17.65 -7.56
C ASN A 228 -8.45 17.64 -8.51
N ARG A 229 -8.46 18.54 -9.50
CA ARG A 229 -7.35 18.75 -10.44
C ARG A 229 -6.08 19.23 -9.74
N GLU A 230 -6.19 20.11 -8.75
CA GLU A 230 -5.05 20.57 -7.96
C GLU A 230 -4.53 19.47 -7.04
N ILE A 231 -5.41 18.62 -6.49
CA ILE A 231 -5.03 17.43 -5.74
C ILE A 231 -4.27 16.45 -6.64
N GLY A 232 -4.79 16.14 -7.83
CA GLY A 232 -4.12 15.29 -8.81
C GLY A 232 -2.75 15.85 -9.23
N LYS A 233 -2.67 17.15 -9.48
CA LYS A 233 -1.39 17.84 -9.77
C LYS A 233 -0.41 17.75 -8.61
N LEU A 234 -0.87 17.87 -7.36
CA LEU A 234 -0.01 17.70 -6.19
C LEU A 234 0.51 16.26 -6.08
N ASN A 235 -0.35 15.26 -6.20
CA ASN A 235 0.03 13.84 -6.11
C ASN A 235 1.11 13.49 -7.14
N ARG A 236 0.91 13.88 -8.40
CA ARG A 236 1.91 13.69 -9.46
C ARG A 236 3.23 14.39 -9.15
N ASN A 237 3.17 15.64 -8.67
CA ASN A 237 4.36 16.38 -8.29
C ASN A 237 5.12 15.74 -7.11
N ILE A 238 4.40 15.17 -6.14
CA ILE A 238 4.99 14.44 -5.01
C ILE A 238 5.74 13.20 -5.51
N VAL A 239 5.17 12.39 -6.41
CA VAL A 239 5.84 11.21 -6.97
C VAL A 239 7.16 11.63 -7.64
N LEU A 240 7.11 12.62 -8.53
CA LEU A 240 8.30 13.11 -9.24
C LEU A 240 9.36 13.74 -8.32
N LEU A 241 8.94 14.34 -7.22
CA LEU A 241 9.84 14.86 -6.19
C LEU A 241 10.51 13.71 -5.43
N VAL A 242 9.71 12.73 -5.00
CA VAL A 242 10.20 11.60 -4.21
C VAL A 242 11.22 10.79 -5.00
N ASP A 243 10.98 10.53 -6.27
CA ASP A 243 11.97 9.92 -7.16
C ASP A 243 13.29 10.69 -7.18
N GLU A 244 13.22 12.02 -7.20
CA GLU A 244 14.40 12.87 -7.18
C GLU A 244 15.13 12.82 -5.81
N ILE A 245 14.39 12.76 -4.70
CA ILE A 245 14.94 12.56 -3.37
C ILE A 245 15.64 11.19 -3.29
N ILE A 246 14.96 10.13 -3.74
CA ILE A 246 15.49 8.76 -3.75
C ILE A 246 16.77 8.71 -4.59
N GLU A 247 16.75 9.24 -5.82
CA GLU A 247 17.90 9.22 -6.72
C GLU A 247 19.13 9.91 -6.08
N ARG A 248 18.93 11.08 -5.47
CA ARG A 248 20.02 11.87 -4.86
C ARG A 248 20.53 11.24 -3.56
N GLU A 249 19.64 10.82 -2.68
CA GLU A 249 20.01 10.35 -1.33
C GLU A 249 20.43 8.88 -1.31
N LYS A 250 19.83 8.01 -2.14
CA LYS A 250 20.28 6.60 -2.30
C LYS A 250 21.74 6.53 -2.75
N PHE A 251 22.15 7.41 -3.67
CA PHE A 251 23.55 7.47 -4.13
C PHE A 251 24.51 7.86 -2.99
N ARG A 252 24.07 8.73 -2.07
CA ARG A 252 24.85 9.13 -0.88
C ARG A 252 24.96 8.03 0.16
N ILE A 253 23.91 7.23 0.33
CA ILE A 253 23.92 6.04 1.19
C ILE A 253 24.86 4.97 0.60
N LYS A 254 24.74 4.71 -0.70
CA LYS A 254 25.55 3.71 -1.43
C LYS A 254 27.04 4.09 -1.44
N TYR A 255 27.34 5.35 -1.72
CA TYR A 255 28.71 5.87 -1.81
C TYR A 255 28.92 7.06 -0.85
N PRO A 256 29.23 6.82 0.43
CA PRO A 256 29.29 7.89 1.45
C PRO A 256 30.54 8.78 1.39
N TRP A 257 31.21 8.91 0.24
CA TRP A 257 32.44 9.71 0.08
C TRP A 257 32.19 11.22 0.11
N LYS A 258 33.21 12.02 0.47
CA LYS A 258 33.09 13.50 0.51
C LYS A 258 32.73 14.08 -0.87
N VAL A 259 33.27 13.50 -1.94
CA VAL A 259 33.07 13.92 -3.33
C VAL A 259 31.72 13.51 -3.92
N THR A 260 30.94 12.66 -3.25
CA THR A 260 29.67 12.16 -3.77
C THR A 260 28.67 13.28 -4.07
N GLY A 261 28.71 14.37 -3.31
CA GLY A 261 27.88 15.55 -3.58
C GLY A 261 28.12 16.06 -5.00
N LEU A 262 29.38 16.32 -5.37
CA LEU A 262 29.77 16.78 -6.70
C LEU A 262 29.34 15.79 -7.80
N TRP A 263 29.55 14.49 -7.56
CA TRP A 263 29.15 13.45 -8.52
C TRP A 263 27.65 13.42 -8.78
N VAL A 264 26.79 13.66 -7.78
CA VAL A 264 25.34 13.74 -7.97
C VAL A 264 24.97 14.89 -8.91
N TYR A 265 25.59 16.07 -8.74
CA TYR A 265 25.32 17.22 -9.61
C TYR A 265 25.88 17.01 -11.03
N ILE A 266 27.08 16.44 -11.18
CA ILE A 266 27.64 16.10 -12.50
C ILE A 266 26.76 15.05 -13.19
N TYR A 267 26.41 13.97 -12.49
CA TYR A 267 25.58 12.91 -13.05
C TYR A 267 24.21 13.44 -13.51
N LYS A 268 23.60 14.35 -12.74
CA LYS A 268 22.36 15.02 -13.12
C LYS A 268 22.53 15.96 -14.31
N SER A 269 23.70 16.59 -14.47
CA SER A 269 23.95 17.53 -15.57
C SER A 269 24.32 16.86 -16.88
N LEU A 270 24.75 15.59 -16.88
CA LEU A 270 25.29 14.91 -18.07
C LEU A 270 24.28 14.92 -19.23
N PRO A 271 24.65 15.45 -20.42
CA PRO A 271 23.78 15.47 -21.59
C PRO A 271 23.45 14.06 -22.05
N ILE A 272 24.38 13.13 -21.87
CA ILE A 272 24.15 11.71 -22.17
C ILE A 272 22.95 11.23 -21.37
N LYS A 273 22.80 11.49 -20.07
CA LYS A 273 21.61 11.05 -19.34
C LYS A 273 20.31 11.63 -19.91
N ILE A 274 20.35 12.90 -20.33
CA ILE A 274 19.19 13.65 -20.82
C ILE A 274 18.79 13.17 -22.24
N ILE A 275 19.76 13.08 -23.15
CA ILE A 275 19.60 12.58 -24.52
C ILE A 275 19.32 11.07 -24.50
N TYR A 276 19.94 10.31 -23.61
CA TYR A 276 19.74 8.88 -23.45
C TYR A 276 18.29 8.63 -23.03
N ASN A 277 17.71 9.38 -22.09
CA ASN A 277 16.29 9.25 -21.77
C ASN A 277 15.36 9.57 -22.97
N GLU A 278 15.72 10.52 -23.84
CA GLU A 278 14.93 10.87 -25.04
C GLU A 278 15.12 9.89 -26.23
N ILE A 279 16.27 9.22 -26.33
CA ILE A 279 16.60 8.27 -27.43
C ILE A 279 16.34 6.81 -27.01
N LEU A 280 16.33 6.50 -25.71
CA LEU A 280 16.21 5.15 -25.15
C LEU A 280 14.95 4.41 -25.61
N GLU A 281 13.82 5.13 -25.77
CA GLU A 281 12.56 4.56 -26.25
C GLU A 281 12.66 3.90 -27.64
N LYS A 282 13.76 4.12 -28.37
CA LYS A 282 14.02 3.51 -29.67
C LYS A 282 15.04 2.36 -29.61
N LEU A 283 15.63 2.11 -28.45
CA LEU A 283 16.66 1.08 -28.28
C LEU A 283 16.03 -0.25 -27.81
N PRO A 284 16.28 -1.39 -28.48
CA PRO A 284 15.69 -2.67 -28.11
C PRO A 284 16.08 -3.15 -26.69
N GLY A 285 17.25 -2.75 -26.20
CA GLY A 285 17.69 -3.05 -24.83
C GLY A 285 16.86 -2.35 -23.75
N PHE A 286 16.30 -1.18 -24.05
CA PHE A 286 15.47 -0.40 -23.13
C PHE A 286 14.12 -1.04 -22.91
N HIS A 287 13.43 -1.42 -23.98
CA HIS A 287 12.16 -2.14 -23.93
C HIS A 287 12.26 -3.40 -23.06
N LYS A 288 13.34 -4.19 -23.23
CA LYS A 288 13.61 -5.36 -22.37
C LYS A 288 13.83 -4.97 -20.91
N SER A 289 14.52 -3.84 -20.65
CA SER A 289 14.75 -3.34 -19.31
C SER A 289 13.47 -2.85 -18.64
N ILE A 290 12.59 -2.13 -19.35
CA ILE A 290 11.31 -1.66 -18.82
C ILE A 290 10.41 -2.85 -18.49
N VAL A 291 10.31 -3.83 -19.38
CA VAL A 291 9.49 -5.03 -19.10
C VAL A 291 10.03 -5.78 -17.89
N LYS A 292 11.36 -5.82 -17.71
CA LYS A 292 11.98 -6.40 -16.52
C LYS A 292 11.64 -5.59 -15.26
N GLU A 293 11.75 -4.27 -15.31
CA GLU A 293 11.37 -3.36 -14.22
C GLU A 293 9.89 -3.54 -13.84
N ALA A 294 8.98 -3.57 -14.82
CA ALA A 294 7.55 -3.81 -14.59
C ALA A 294 7.28 -5.17 -13.93
N ASN A 295 8.00 -6.23 -14.28
CA ASN A 295 7.90 -7.52 -13.58
C ASN A 295 8.43 -7.43 -12.14
N GLU A 296 9.51 -6.68 -11.91
CA GLU A 296 10.22 -6.59 -10.63
C GLU A 296 9.59 -5.62 -9.64
N THR A 297 8.84 -4.61 -10.10
CA THR A 297 8.29 -3.50 -9.30
C THR A 297 6.94 -2.99 -9.83
N LEU A 298 6.01 -3.87 -10.22
CA LEU A 298 4.71 -3.46 -10.82
C LEU A 298 3.92 -2.42 -9.99
N ALA A 299 3.94 -2.53 -8.66
CA ALA A 299 3.25 -1.60 -7.76
C ALA A 299 3.89 -0.22 -7.59
N ASP A 300 5.16 -0.07 -8.01
CA ASP A 300 5.99 1.14 -7.78
C ASP A 300 6.54 1.74 -9.07
N ILE A 301 6.43 1.04 -10.20
CA ILE A 301 6.84 1.58 -11.49
C ILE A 301 5.98 2.80 -11.84
N ARG A 302 6.58 3.82 -12.45
CA ARG A 302 5.85 5.00 -12.90
C ARG A 302 4.89 4.67 -14.03
N GLU A 303 3.77 5.40 -14.10
CA GLU A 303 2.71 5.17 -15.08
C GLU A 303 3.24 5.26 -16.52
N ASP A 304 4.08 6.23 -16.85
CA ASP A 304 4.67 6.40 -18.19
C ASP A 304 5.50 5.18 -18.62
N ARG A 305 6.29 4.62 -17.70
CA ARG A 305 7.07 3.40 -17.96
C ARG A 305 6.20 2.16 -18.04
N LEU A 306 5.16 2.06 -17.21
CA LEU A 306 4.22 0.95 -17.25
C LEU A 306 3.44 0.92 -18.56
N VAL A 307 3.01 2.08 -19.06
CA VAL A 307 2.40 2.23 -20.39
C VAL A 307 3.33 1.69 -21.48
N LEU A 308 4.60 2.10 -21.49
CA LEU A 308 5.57 1.55 -22.45
C LEU A 308 5.71 0.03 -22.34
N ALA A 309 5.76 -0.49 -21.11
CA ALA A 309 5.83 -1.94 -20.85
C ALA A 309 4.60 -2.68 -21.42
N ILE A 310 3.40 -2.14 -21.24
CA ILE A 310 2.13 -2.69 -21.75
C ILE A 310 2.16 -2.73 -23.28
N LEU A 311 2.50 -1.60 -23.92
CA LEU A 311 2.56 -1.50 -25.38
C LEU A 311 3.60 -2.47 -25.97
N ASP A 312 4.76 -2.63 -25.33
CA ASP A 312 5.78 -3.59 -25.76
C ASP A 312 5.34 -5.04 -25.61
N VAL A 313 4.71 -5.39 -24.49
CA VAL A 313 4.19 -6.76 -24.28
C VAL A 313 3.06 -7.05 -25.27
N ALA A 314 2.19 -6.09 -25.54
CA ALA A 314 1.14 -6.18 -26.55
C ALA A 314 1.71 -6.41 -27.97
N LYS A 315 2.74 -5.64 -28.38
CA LYS A 315 3.46 -5.84 -29.65
C LYS A 315 4.06 -7.23 -29.75
N ASN A 316 4.75 -7.68 -28.70
CA ASN A 316 5.35 -9.01 -28.65
C ASN A 316 4.33 -10.15 -28.72
N LYS A 317 3.08 -9.87 -28.33
CA LYS A 317 1.93 -10.77 -28.47
C LYS A 317 1.22 -10.70 -29.83
N GLY A 318 1.74 -9.90 -30.77
CA GLY A 318 1.28 -9.85 -32.16
C GLY A 318 0.26 -8.76 -32.47
N ILE A 319 0.02 -7.81 -31.56
CA ILE A 319 -0.79 -6.62 -31.88
C ILE A 319 0.00 -5.73 -32.85
N CYS A 320 -0.61 -5.40 -34.00
CA CYS A 320 0.01 -4.56 -35.03
C CYS A 320 0.10 -3.08 -34.62
N GLN A 321 0.97 -2.32 -35.29
CA GLN A 321 1.25 -0.93 -34.92
C GLN A 321 0.00 -0.03 -34.92
N ASP A 322 -0.89 -0.15 -35.91
CA ASP A 322 -2.13 0.65 -35.99
C ASP A 322 -3.00 0.49 -34.73
N LYS A 323 -3.08 -0.74 -34.19
CA LYS A 323 -3.84 -1.02 -32.96
C LYS A 323 -3.12 -0.54 -31.72
N ILE A 324 -1.78 -0.62 -31.68
CA ILE A 324 -0.97 -0.04 -30.61
C ILE A 324 -1.20 1.47 -30.52
N ASP A 325 -1.28 2.15 -31.66
CA ASP A 325 -1.51 3.60 -31.69
C ASP A 325 -2.90 3.94 -31.12
N LYS A 326 -3.92 3.11 -31.42
CA LYS A 326 -5.26 3.25 -30.82
C LYS A 326 -5.25 3.00 -29.32
N ILE A 327 -4.56 1.96 -28.85
CA ILE A 327 -4.41 1.66 -27.42
C ILE A 327 -3.70 2.83 -26.72
N SER A 328 -2.64 3.36 -27.32
CA SER A 328 -1.92 4.52 -26.76
C SER A 328 -2.81 5.76 -26.65
N THR A 329 -3.69 5.98 -27.62
CA THR A 329 -4.67 7.07 -27.58
C THR A 329 -5.73 6.86 -26.49
N LEU A 330 -6.23 5.64 -26.32
CA LEU A 330 -7.13 5.31 -25.22
C LEU A 330 -6.46 5.53 -23.84
N ILE A 331 -5.23 5.05 -23.66
CA ILE A 331 -4.45 5.24 -22.43
C ILE A 331 -4.26 6.73 -22.12
N ARG A 332 -3.89 7.56 -23.11
CA ARG A 332 -3.74 9.00 -22.93
C ARG A 332 -5.05 9.69 -22.54
N PHE A 333 -6.16 9.26 -23.13
CA PHE A 333 -7.49 9.75 -22.77
C PHE A 333 -7.82 9.42 -21.30
N LEU A 334 -7.58 8.17 -20.89
CA LEU A 334 -7.81 7.72 -19.51
C LEU A 334 -6.92 8.47 -18.51
N ASP A 335 -5.61 8.60 -18.76
CA ASP A 335 -4.69 9.39 -17.93
C ASP A 335 -5.23 10.80 -17.69
N GLY A 336 -5.68 11.48 -18.76
CA GLY A 336 -6.28 12.81 -18.67
C GLY A 336 -7.51 12.84 -17.76
N VAL A 337 -8.46 11.92 -17.97
CA VAL A 337 -9.71 11.87 -17.20
C VAL A 337 -9.45 11.55 -15.72
N TYR A 338 -8.65 10.53 -15.43
CA TYR A 338 -8.30 10.15 -14.06
C TYR A 338 -7.52 11.27 -13.35
N SER A 339 -6.56 11.90 -14.02
CA SER A 339 -5.80 13.02 -13.50
C SER A 339 -6.68 14.22 -13.14
N ASP A 340 -7.68 14.54 -13.97
CA ASP A 340 -8.59 15.67 -13.75
C ASP A 340 -9.48 15.50 -12.51
N VAL A 341 -9.78 14.25 -12.13
CA VAL A 341 -10.57 13.92 -10.94
C VAL A 341 -9.72 13.55 -9.71
N GLY A 342 -8.40 13.65 -9.79
CA GLY A 342 -7.48 13.38 -8.68
C GLY A 342 -7.12 11.90 -8.47
N LEU A 343 -7.37 11.05 -9.48
CA LEU A 343 -7.12 9.60 -9.48
C LEU A 343 -5.99 9.17 -10.43
N GLY A 344 -5.18 10.11 -10.90
CA GLY A 344 -3.96 9.83 -11.68
C GLY A 344 -2.76 9.48 -10.78
N GLU A 345 -1.56 9.61 -11.34
CA GLU A 345 -0.28 9.25 -10.70
C GLU A 345 -0.15 9.75 -9.25
N GLY A 346 0.09 8.81 -8.33
CA GLY A 346 0.34 9.11 -6.92
C GLY A 346 -0.92 9.28 -6.06
N SER A 347 -2.11 8.98 -6.59
CA SER A 347 -3.34 8.89 -5.81
C SER A 347 -3.24 7.81 -4.71
N THR A 348 -3.95 8.05 -3.61
CA THR A 348 -3.96 7.17 -2.42
C THR A 348 -5.14 6.18 -2.45
N GLU A 349 -6.14 6.45 -3.28
CA GLU A 349 -7.29 5.56 -3.52
C GLU A 349 -6.82 4.26 -4.18
N TYR A 350 -7.51 3.15 -3.89
CA TYR A 350 -7.14 1.85 -4.46
C TYR A 350 -7.46 1.81 -5.95
N HIS A 351 -8.70 2.16 -6.32
CA HIS A 351 -9.12 2.21 -7.72
C HIS A 351 -8.69 3.54 -8.35
N ASN A 352 -7.50 3.54 -8.95
CA ASN A 352 -6.90 4.68 -9.64
C ASN A 352 -6.36 4.25 -11.02
N PHE A 353 -5.82 5.19 -11.80
CA PHE A 353 -5.33 4.89 -13.14
C PHE A 353 -4.17 3.88 -13.14
N HIS A 354 -3.25 4.00 -12.18
CA HIS A 354 -2.15 3.05 -12.01
C HIS A 354 -2.66 1.62 -11.82
N HIS A 355 -3.69 1.39 -10.98
CA HIS A 355 -4.33 0.07 -10.82
C HIS A 355 -4.83 -0.48 -12.17
N SER A 356 -5.53 0.33 -12.96
CA SER A 356 -5.99 -0.07 -14.31
C SER A 356 -4.84 -0.47 -15.25
N LEU A 357 -3.69 0.21 -15.16
CA LEU A 357 -2.49 -0.15 -15.91
C LEU A 357 -1.86 -1.45 -15.38
N GLU A 358 -1.82 -1.65 -14.07
CA GLU A 358 -1.28 -2.88 -13.48
C GLU A 358 -2.12 -4.10 -13.88
N VAL A 359 -3.45 -4.00 -13.82
CA VAL A 359 -4.37 -5.06 -14.27
C VAL A 359 -4.18 -5.33 -15.76
N SER A 360 -4.03 -4.29 -16.57
CA SER A 360 -3.74 -4.42 -18.01
C SER A 360 -2.42 -5.16 -18.27
N TYR A 361 -1.36 -4.82 -17.55
CA TYR A 361 -0.06 -5.49 -17.66
C TYR A 361 -0.14 -6.96 -17.19
N MET A 362 -0.77 -7.19 -16.03
CA MET A 362 -0.91 -8.52 -15.45
C MET A 362 -1.73 -9.42 -16.37
N THR A 363 -2.81 -8.91 -16.95
CA THR A 363 -3.66 -9.62 -17.91
C THR A 363 -2.87 -10.11 -19.13
N LEU A 364 -1.99 -9.26 -19.67
CA LEU A 364 -1.07 -9.67 -20.74
C LEU A 364 -0.05 -10.72 -20.27
N LYS A 365 0.39 -10.70 -19.02
CA LYS A 365 1.31 -11.71 -18.49
C LYS A 365 0.63 -13.03 -18.14
N MET A 366 -0.63 -12.98 -17.70
CA MET A 366 -1.42 -14.14 -17.34
C MET A 366 -1.91 -14.89 -18.57
N LEU A 367 -2.39 -14.22 -19.62
CA LEU A 367 -2.93 -14.91 -20.80
C LEU A 367 -1.82 -15.63 -21.59
N PRO A 368 -1.79 -16.97 -21.66
CA PRO A 368 -0.86 -17.69 -22.51
C PRO A 368 -1.31 -17.62 -23.97
N ASN A 369 -0.44 -18.03 -24.91
CA ASN A 369 -0.84 -18.11 -26.33
C ASN A 369 -1.88 -19.22 -26.57
N THR A 370 -1.86 -20.26 -25.73
CA THR A 370 -2.76 -21.42 -25.79
C THR A 370 -3.09 -21.95 -24.40
N ILE A 371 -4.36 -22.27 -24.13
CA ILE A 371 -4.83 -22.96 -22.92
C ILE A 371 -6.15 -23.67 -23.21
N ASN A 372 -6.41 -24.83 -22.58
CA ASN A 372 -7.67 -25.58 -22.76
C ASN A 372 -8.06 -25.80 -24.24
N ASN A 373 -7.07 -26.10 -25.10
CA ASN A 373 -7.19 -26.25 -26.56
C ASN A 373 -7.58 -24.98 -27.34
N TYR A 374 -7.75 -23.84 -26.68
CA TYR A 374 -7.96 -22.55 -27.33
C TYR A 374 -6.64 -21.88 -27.67
N LYS A 375 -6.57 -21.26 -28.85
CA LYS A 375 -5.46 -20.39 -29.28
C LYS A 375 -5.95 -18.95 -29.36
N PHE A 376 -5.24 -18.02 -28.74
CA PHE A 376 -5.62 -16.60 -28.71
C PHE A 376 -4.93 -15.82 -29.84
N SER A 377 -5.71 -15.06 -30.61
CA SER A 377 -5.21 -14.18 -31.67
C SER A 377 -4.92 -12.79 -31.12
N ALA A 378 -4.24 -11.96 -31.91
CA ALA A 378 -4.00 -10.56 -31.59
C ALA A 378 -5.30 -9.77 -31.33
N ASP A 379 -6.40 -10.09 -32.03
CA ASP A 379 -7.72 -9.49 -31.76
C ASP A 379 -8.25 -9.84 -30.37
N ASN A 380 -8.03 -11.07 -29.89
CA ASN A 380 -8.48 -11.44 -28.55
C ASN A 380 -7.68 -10.72 -27.46
N ILE A 381 -6.39 -10.53 -27.70
CA ILE A 381 -5.48 -9.84 -26.79
C ILE A 381 -5.82 -8.35 -26.75
N GLU A 382 -6.15 -7.75 -27.90
CA GLU A 382 -6.64 -6.37 -27.99
C GLU A 382 -7.94 -6.18 -27.20
N ILE A 383 -8.95 -7.03 -27.41
CA ILE A 383 -10.25 -6.95 -26.69
C ILE A 383 -10.04 -7.05 -25.17
N LEU A 384 -9.23 -8.02 -24.75
CA LEU A 384 -8.93 -8.23 -23.34
C LEU A 384 -8.19 -7.03 -22.73
N LEU A 385 -7.24 -6.44 -23.45
CA LEU A 385 -6.52 -5.25 -22.99
C LEU A 385 -7.42 -4.01 -22.89
N VAL A 386 -8.33 -3.80 -23.85
CA VAL A 386 -9.31 -2.71 -23.78
C VAL A 386 -10.25 -2.91 -22.59
N ALA A 387 -10.71 -4.13 -22.33
CA ALA A 387 -11.52 -4.43 -21.15
C ALA A 387 -10.73 -4.18 -19.85
N ALA A 388 -9.46 -4.58 -19.78
CA ALA A 388 -8.61 -4.34 -18.62
C ALA A 388 -8.38 -2.85 -18.34
N LEU A 389 -8.21 -2.02 -19.38
CA LEU A 389 -8.06 -0.57 -19.22
C LEU A 389 -9.35 0.12 -18.74
N LEU A 390 -10.51 -0.48 -19.00
CA LEU A 390 -11.82 0.12 -18.75
C LEU A 390 -12.57 -0.48 -17.56
N HIS A 391 -12.10 -1.59 -16.95
CA HIS A 391 -12.88 -2.35 -15.95
C HIS A 391 -13.32 -1.54 -14.72
N ASP A 392 -12.53 -0.52 -14.36
CA ASP A 392 -12.79 0.39 -13.23
C ASP A 392 -13.09 1.83 -13.67
N TYR A 393 -13.38 2.05 -14.95
CA TYR A 393 -13.62 3.40 -15.46
C TYR A 393 -14.90 4.02 -14.90
N ASP A 394 -14.76 4.75 -13.80
CA ASP A 394 -15.81 5.53 -13.14
C ASP A 394 -15.30 6.92 -12.71
N PRO A 395 -15.21 7.88 -13.64
CA PRO A 395 -14.80 9.25 -13.32
C PRO A 395 -15.79 9.98 -12.38
N LEU A 396 -16.96 9.39 -12.11
CA LEU A 396 -18.00 9.97 -11.26
C LEU A 396 -18.02 9.36 -9.86
N GLN A 397 -17.07 8.50 -9.48
CA GLN A 397 -17.05 7.80 -8.19
C GLN A 397 -17.15 8.73 -6.96
N PHE A 398 -16.75 10.01 -7.09
CA PHE A 398 -16.84 11.02 -6.02
C PHE A 398 -18.10 11.90 -6.04
N THR A 399 -18.92 11.83 -7.09
CA THR A 399 -20.02 12.78 -7.35
C THR A 399 -21.41 12.25 -6.98
N TYR A 400 -21.55 10.95 -6.74
CA TYR A 400 -22.88 10.36 -6.57
C TYR A 400 -23.48 10.64 -5.18
N ASN A 401 -24.59 11.38 -5.15
CA ASN A 401 -25.46 11.52 -3.98
C ASN A 401 -26.26 10.21 -3.82
N GLY A 402 -26.16 9.55 -2.67
CA GLY A 402 -26.99 8.38 -2.31
C GLY A 402 -28.47 8.70 -2.12
N ASN A 403 -29.12 9.28 -3.12
CA ASN A 403 -30.57 9.50 -3.20
C ASN A 403 -31.24 8.56 -4.21
N SER A 404 -30.50 7.69 -4.92
CA SER A 404 -31.12 6.56 -5.59
C SER A 404 -31.46 5.51 -4.55
N SER A 405 -32.76 5.27 -4.45
CA SER A 405 -33.43 4.28 -3.63
C SER A 405 -32.79 2.89 -3.74
N GLU A 406 -32.58 2.29 -2.57
CA GLU A 406 -32.11 0.92 -2.30
C GLU A 406 -30.59 0.71 -2.26
N PRO A 407 -29.94 1.04 -1.13
CA PRO A 407 -28.76 0.27 -0.73
C PRO A 407 -29.25 -1.17 -0.47
N GLU A 408 -28.80 -2.12 -1.28
CA GLU A 408 -28.96 -3.54 -0.95
C GLU A 408 -28.52 -3.76 0.50
N ASN A 409 -29.39 -4.47 1.25
CA ASN A 409 -29.42 -4.64 2.70
C ASN A 409 -28.22 -5.42 3.27
N ASN A 410 -26.98 -5.03 2.96
CA ASN A 410 -25.77 -5.62 3.52
C ASN A 410 -25.00 -4.59 4.35
N GLY A 411 -25.55 -4.27 5.52
CA GLY A 411 -24.75 -3.98 6.72
C GLY A 411 -23.95 -2.67 6.82
N TYR A 412 -24.39 -1.55 6.24
CA TYR A 412 -23.75 -0.24 6.45
C TYR A 412 -24.40 0.55 7.61
N PRO A 413 -23.64 1.37 8.36
CA PRO A 413 -24.11 1.95 9.62
C PRO A 413 -25.23 2.99 9.43
N LYS A 414 -26.16 2.97 10.39
CA LYS A 414 -27.23 3.97 10.54
C LYS A 414 -26.63 5.32 10.97
N GLN A 415 -27.10 6.38 10.28
CA GLN A 415 -27.19 7.79 10.68
C GLN A 415 -26.19 8.31 11.73
N GLY A 416 -25.31 9.23 11.29
CA GLY A 416 -24.57 10.12 12.21
C GLY A 416 -23.36 10.84 11.60
N SER A 417 -22.78 10.35 10.50
CA SER A 417 -21.59 10.96 9.89
C SER A 417 -21.95 11.86 8.70
N ASN A 418 -21.60 13.16 8.78
CA ASN A 418 -21.64 14.09 7.64
C ASN A 418 -20.55 13.81 6.57
N ILE A 419 -19.81 12.70 6.70
CA ILE A 419 -18.72 12.30 5.80
C ILE A 419 -19.32 11.36 4.75
N ARG A 420 -19.28 11.76 3.48
CA ARG A 420 -19.78 10.96 2.36
C ARG A 420 -18.78 9.85 2.05
N PRO A 421 -19.21 8.58 1.95
CA PRO A 421 -18.32 7.48 1.62
C PRO A 421 -17.78 7.61 0.19
N SER A 422 -16.48 7.39 -0.03
CA SER A 422 -15.91 7.09 -1.36
C SER A 422 -16.42 5.72 -1.75
N VAL A 423 -17.42 5.63 -2.62
CA VAL A 423 -17.90 4.34 -3.10
C VAL A 423 -17.13 4.07 -4.38
N GLY A 424 -16.09 3.24 -4.29
CA GLY A 424 -15.27 2.80 -5.43
C GLY A 424 -16.09 2.42 -6.67
N PRO A 425 -15.44 2.26 -7.84
CA PRO A 425 -16.11 1.94 -9.08
C PRO A 425 -17.02 0.72 -8.89
N ARG A 426 -18.24 0.83 -9.40
CA ARG A 426 -19.16 -0.31 -9.48
C ARG A 426 -19.28 -0.70 -10.92
N VAL A 427 -19.20 -2.00 -11.21
CA VAL A 427 -19.29 -2.55 -12.57
C VAL A 427 -20.48 -2.01 -13.35
N HIS A 428 -21.67 -1.92 -12.74
CA HIS A 428 -22.82 -1.27 -13.38
C HIS A 428 -22.50 0.16 -13.84
N ARG A 429 -21.94 1.01 -12.98
CA ARG A 429 -21.66 2.42 -13.30
C ARG A 429 -20.56 2.52 -14.34
N THR A 430 -19.56 1.66 -14.27
CA THR A 430 -18.52 1.54 -15.29
C THR A 430 -19.14 1.27 -16.65
N ILE A 431 -19.98 0.23 -16.77
CA ILE A 431 -20.67 -0.13 -18.01
C ILE A 431 -21.56 1.02 -18.50
N GLU A 432 -22.36 1.62 -17.62
CA GLU A 432 -23.25 2.72 -17.98
C GLU A 432 -22.45 3.92 -18.52
N THR A 433 -21.33 4.26 -17.89
CA THR A 433 -20.48 5.37 -18.30
C THR A 433 -19.81 5.08 -19.65
N ILE A 434 -19.25 3.89 -19.82
CA ILE A 434 -18.64 3.44 -21.07
C ILE A 434 -19.65 3.46 -22.23
N GLN A 435 -20.89 3.03 -21.99
CA GLN A 435 -21.97 3.04 -22.96
C GLN A 435 -22.46 4.46 -23.26
N ARG A 436 -22.67 5.29 -22.23
CA ARG A 436 -23.14 6.67 -22.37
C ARG A 436 -22.21 7.51 -23.25
N TYR A 437 -20.90 7.32 -23.11
CA TYR A 437 -19.89 8.00 -23.91
C TYR A 437 -19.39 7.16 -25.10
N GLN A 438 -19.96 5.97 -25.33
CA GLN A 438 -19.60 5.06 -26.43
C GLN A 438 -18.08 4.84 -26.59
N ILE A 439 -17.33 4.78 -25.49
CA ILE A 439 -15.85 4.81 -25.51
C ILE A 439 -15.29 3.61 -26.26
N HIS A 440 -15.73 2.41 -25.86
CA HIS A 440 -15.34 1.15 -26.49
C HIS A 440 -15.85 1.01 -27.95
N ASP A 441 -17.04 1.52 -28.27
CA ASP A 441 -17.56 1.52 -29.64
C ASP A 441 -16.75 2.44 -30.55
N ALA A 442 -16.45 3.66 -30.09
CA ALA A 442 -15.55 4.57 -30.78
C ALA A 442 -14.17 3.94 -31.00
N TYR A 443 -13.64 3.28 -29.97
CA TYR A 443 -12.38 2.55 -30.08
C TYR A 443 -12.43 1.48 -31.17
N PHE A 444 -13.45 0.63 -31.26
CA PHE A 444 -13.45 -0.46 -32.25
C PHE A 444 -13.91 -0.06 -33.65
N ARG A 445 -14.74 0.98 -33.80
CA ARG A 445 -15.33 1.38 -35.10
C ARG A 445 -14.57 2.50 -35.82
N LEU A 446 -13.92 3.42 -35.10
CA LEU A 446 -13.24 4.56 -35.72
C LEU A 446 -11.80 4.24 -36.11
N ASP A 447 -11.28 4.94 -37.11
CA ASP A 447 -9.85 5.00 -37.39
C ASP A 447 -9.12 5.91 -36.40
N GLN A 448 -7.78 5.89 -36.40
CA GLN A 448 -6.96 6.63 -35.44
C GLN A 448 -7.31 8.13 -35.36
N PRO A 449 -7.40 8.89 -36.48
CA PRO A 449 -7.63 10.34 -36.40
C PRO A 449 -9.03 10.70 -35.89
N ASN A 450 -10.05 9.90 -36.23
CA ASN A 450 -11.40 10.17 -35.73
C ASN A 450 -11.55 9.74 -34.26
N LEU A 451 -10.88 8.66 -33.84
CA LEU A 451 -10.81 8.27 -32.43
C LEU A 451 -10.21 9.38 -31.57
N GLU A 452 -9.05 9.93 -31.98
CA GLU A 452 -8.40 11.04 -31.27
C GLU A 452 -9.34 12.24 -31.12
N ARG A 453 -9.99 12.65 -32.21
CA ARG A 453 -10.94 13.78 -32.19
C ARG A 453 -12.12 13.53 -31.24
N VAL A 454 -12.66 12.31 -31.21
CA VAL A 454 -13.81 11.97 -30.35
C VAL A 454 -13.39 11.95 -28.88
N LEU A 455 -12.25 11.35 -28.54
CA LEU A 455 -11.76 11.28 -27.16
C LEU A 455 -11.31 12.65 -26.61
N GLU A 456 -10.67 13.50 -27.43
CA GLU A 456 -10.35 14.88 -27.04
C GLU A 456 -11.62 15.68 -26.70
N ASN A 457 -12.70 15.50 -27.45
CA ASN A 457 -13.96 16.16 -27.14
C ASN A 457 -14.59 15.68 -25.82
N PHE A 458 -14.33 14.44 -25.40
CA PHE A 458 -14.82 13.94 -24.11
C PHE A 458 -14.04 14.50 -22.93
N SER A 459 -12.71 14.63 -23.02
CA SER A 459 -11.89 15.14 -21.90
C SER A 459 -12.27 16.58 -21.50
N PHE A 460 -12.66 17.43 -22.46
CA PHE A 460 -13.10 18.80 -22.14
C PHE A 460 -14.49 18.86 -21.47
N LYS A 461 -15.38 17.88 -21.68
CA LYS A 461 -16.77 17.92 -21.18
C LYS A 461 -16.91 17.56 -19.69
N PHE A 462 -15.94 16.87 -19.09
CA PHE A 462 -15.96 16.58 -17.64
C PHE A 462 -15.69 17.83 -16.77
N SER A 463 -15.30 18.96 -17.36
CA SER A 463 -15.00 20.20 -16.65
C SER A 463 -16.22 21.12 -16.41
N ILE A 464 -17.39 20.85 -17.01
CA ILE A 464 -18.58 21.72 -16.90
C ILE A 464 -19.85 20.86 -16.82
N ARG A 465 -20.61 21.02 -15.72
CA ARG A 465 -21.99 20.55 -15.40
C ARG A 465 -22.57 19.39 -16.25
N PRO A 466 -22.99 18.27 -15.62
CA PRO A 466 -23.50 17.08 -16.32
C PRO A 466 -24.86 17.26 -17.06
N ASP A 467 -25.53 18.39 -16.90
CA ASP A 467 -26.93 18.53 -17.31
C ASP A 467 -27.15 19.01 -18.75
N ILE A 468 -26.10 19.39 -19.49
CA ILE A 468 -26.26 19.92 -20.86
C ILE A 468 -25.15 19.41 -21.77
N LEU A 469 -25.34 18.26 -22.40
CA LEU A 469 -25.07 18.04 -23.84
C LEU A 469 -25.34 16.60 -24.28
N THR A 470 -26.52 16.42 -24.88
CA THR A 470 -26.86 15.43 -25.89
C THR A 470 -26.01 15.62 -27.16
N GLN A 471 -25.16 14.64 -27.46
CA GLN A 471 -24.99 14.05 -28.79
C GLN A 471 -23.94 12.94 -28.65
N THR A 472 -24.43 11.72 -28.41
CA THR A 472 -23.72 10.48 -28.77
C THR A 472 -23.31 10.61 -30.23
N ALA A 473 -22.04 10.33 -30.55
CA ALA A 473 -21.70 10.08 -31.93
C ALA A 473 -22.59 8.90 -32.38
N ASP A 474 -23.19 8.94 -33.55
CA ASP A 474 -24.05 7.85 -34.03
C ASP A 474 -23.16 6.64 -34.45
N ILE A 475 -22.49 6.03 -33.46
CA ILE A 475 -21.54 4.95 -33.61
C ILE A 475 -22.27 3.65 -33.33
N GLU A 476 -22.35 2.81 -34.35
CA GLU A 476 -22.94 1.49 -34.27
C GLU A 476 -22.17 0.58 -33.29
N LYS A 477 -22.89 -0.11 -32.39
CA LYS A 477 -22.28 -1.00 -31.40
C LYS A 477 -21.43 -2.08 -32.07
N SER A 478 -20.19 -2.28 -31.62
CA SER A 478 -19.31 -3.34 -32.15
C SER A 478 -19.55 -4.67 -31.44
N ASP A 479 -19.40 -5.79 -32.13
CA ASP A 479 -19.40 -7.12 -31.49
C ASP A 479 -18.26 -7.24 -30.47
N LYS A 480 -17.11 -6.60 -30.75
CA LYS A 480 -15.99 -6.51 -29.81
C LYS A 480 -16.34 -5.72 -28.55
N SER A 481 -17.18 -4.68 -28.69
CA SER A 481 -17.70 -3.89 -27.56
C SER A 481 -18.56 -4.73 -26.63
N LEU A 482 -19.45 -5.56 -27.18
CA LEU A 482 -20.25 -6.50 -26.38
C LEU A 482 -19.38 -7.47 -25.59
N ILE A 483 -18.30 -7.96 -26.21
CA ILE A 483 -17.35 -8.83 -25.53
C ILE A 483 -16.67 -8.06 -24.38
N VAL A 484 -16.19 -6.81 -24.61
CA VAL A 484 -15.63 -5.97 -23.54
C VAL A 484 -16.61 -5.79 -22.38
N GLU A 485 -17.88 -5.47 -22.64
CA GLU A 485 -18.90 -5.36 -21.60
C GLU A 485 -19.07 -6.67 -20.81
N ALA A 486 -19.07 -7.82 -21.48
CA ALA A 486 -19.17 -9.12 -20.82
C ALA A 486 -17.95 -9.39 -19.92
N LEU A 487 -16.74 -9.07 -20.40
CA LEU A 487 -15.52 -9.21 -19.61
C LEU A 487 -15.58 -8.36 -18.33
N ILE A 488 -16.04 -7.10 -18.43
CA ILE A 488 -16.17 -6.19 -17.29
C ILE A 488 -17.27 -6.67 -16.31
N TRP A 489 -18.40 -7.19 -16.79
CA TRP A 489 -19.41 -7.78 -15.90
C TRP A 489 -18.89 -8.94 -15.06
N ARG A 490 -17.87 -9.67 -15.55
CA ARG A 490 -17.26 -10.78 -14.84
C ARG A 490 -16.34 -10.34 -13.69
N THR A 491 -15.89 -9.08 -13.68
CA THR A 491 -14.99 -8.54 -12.63
C THR A 491 -15.73 -8.09 -11.38
N ASP A 492 -17.07 -8.03 -11.38
CA ASP A 492 -17.85 -7.60 -10.22
C ASP A 492 -17.53 -8.50 -9.02
N PHE A 493 -17.15 -7.90 -7.89
CA PHE A 493 -16.61 -8.66 -6.77
C PHE A 493 -17.57 -8.68 -5.56
N PRO A 494 -17.76 -9.84 -4.90
CA PRO A 494 -17.43 -11.19 -5.33
C PRO A 494 -18.46 -11.72 -6.34
N TYR A 495 -18.03 -11.99 -7.58
CA TYR A 495 -18.91 -12.30 -8.73
C TYR A 495 -19.97 -13.37 -8.43
N PHE A 496 -19.57 -14.45 -7.75
CA PHE A 496 -20.47 -15.57 -7.44
C PHE A 496 -21.59 -15.23 -6.44
N LYS A 497 -21.50 -14.08 -5.76
CA LYS A 497 -22.56 -13.54 -4.90
C LYS A 497 -23.38 -12.43 -5.58
N GLN A 498 -22.96 -11.95 -6.75
CA GLN A 498 -23.61 -10.86 -7.48
C GLN A 498 -24.58 -11.42 -8.53
N GLU A 499 -25.85 -11.58 -8.16
CA GLU A 499 -26.88 -12.15 -9.06
C GLU A 499 -27.08 -11.31 -10.33
N THR A 500 -27.07 -9.98 -10.19
CA THR A 500 -27.23 -9.04 -11.31
C THR A 500 -26.08 -9.17 -12.31
N ALA A 501 -24.84 -9.21 -11.85
CA ALA A 501 -23.67 -9.38 -12.70
C ALA A 501 -23.69 -10.74 -13.42
N GLN A 502 -24.03 -11.81 -12.71
CA GLN A 502 -24.17 -13.15 -13.31
C GLN A 502 -25.25 -13.21 -14.39
N LYS A 503 -26.40 -12.56 -14.14
CA LYS A 503 -27.47 -12.47 -15.12
C LYS A 503 -27.03 -11.70 -16.36
N LYS A 504 -26.42 -10.51 -16.18
CA LYS A 504 -25.95 -9.67 -17.29
C LYS A 504 -24.84 -10.32 -18.09
N TYR A 505 -23.91 -11.00 -17.43
CA TYR A 505 -22.89 -11.79 -18.09
C TYR A 505 -23.49 -12.88 -18.98
N LYS A 506 -24.45 -13.67 -18.46
CA LYS A 506 -25.13 -14.72 -19.24
C LYS A 506 -25.93 -14.16 -20.42
N GLU A 507 -26.63 -13.04 -20.23
CA GLU A 507 -27.37 -12.35 -21.31
C GLU A 507 -26.43 -11.94 -22.45
N LEU A 508 -25.29 -11.31 -22.12
CA LEU A 508 -24.29 -10.90 -23.11
C LEU A 508 -23.65 -12.10 -23.80
N LEU A 509 -23.31 -13.17 -23.07
CA LEU A 509 -22.79 -14.39 -23.69
C LEU A 509 -23.78 -15.03 -24.66
N ALA A 510 -25.09 -15.00 -24.35
CA ALA A 510 -26.11 -15.50 -25.26
C ALA A 510 -26.16 -14.66 -26.57
N GLU A 511 -26.11 -13.34 -26.46
CA GLU A 511 -26.07 -12.44 -27.63
C GLU A 511 -24.80 -12.67 -28.47
N ILE A 512 -23.65 -12.77 -27.81
CA ILE A 512 -22.36 -13.01 -28.46
C ILE A 512 -22.34 -14.38 -29.17
N ASN A 513 -23.00 -15.40 -28.60
CA ASN A 513 -23.11 -16.72 -29.19
C ASN A 513 -23.94 -16.69 -30.48
N VAL A 514 -25.05 -15.95 -30.50
CA VAL A 514 -25.89 -15.76 -31.70
C VAL A 514 -25.09 -15.10 -32.83
N LYS A 515 -24.11 -14.25 -32.49
CA LYS A 515 -23.20 -13.60 -33.44
C LYS A 515 -22.04 -14.49 -33.91
N GLY A 516 -21.98 -15.76 -33.47
CA GLY A 516 -21.05 -16.77 -33.96
C GLY A 516 -19.67 -16.76 -33.28
N HIS A 517 -19.51 -16.09 -32.14
CA HIS A 517 -18.27 -16.10 -31.37
C HIS A 517 -18.17 -17.32 -30.43
N ASP A 518 -16.93 -17.77 -30.20
CA ASP A 518 -16.65 -18.90 -29.31
C ASP A 518 -16.75 -18.51 -27.82
N ILE A 519 -17.82 -18.98 -27.17
CA ILE A 519 -18.10 -18.66 -25.77
C ILE A 519 -17.09 -19.27 -24.80
N GLY A 520 -16.57 -20.47 -25.08
CA GLY A 520 -15.56 -21.08 -24.22
C GLY A 520 -14.28 -20.25 -24.18
N LYS A 521 -13.90 -19.70 -25.34
CA LYS A 521 -12.78 -18.77 -25.44
C LYS A 521 -13.01 -17.46 -24.69
N ILE A 522 -14.23 -16.89 -24.77
CA ILE A 522 -14.58 -15.64 -24.08
C ILE A 522 -14.64 -15.83 -22.56
N ASN A 523 -15.13 -16.97 -22.09
CA ASN A 523 -15.11 -17.33 -20.67
C ASN A 523 -13.69 -17.31 -20.11
N ILE A 524 -12.71 -17.86 -20.85
CA ILE A 524 -11.31 -17.82 -20.43
C ILE A 524 -10.78 -16.39 -20.40
N LEU A 525 -11.10 -15.54 -21.38
CA LEU A 525 -10.67 -14.14 -21.37
C LEU A 525 -11.24 -13.40 -20.15
N ALA A 526 -12.52 -13.61 -19.85
CA ALA A 526 -13.19 -12.99 -18.71
C ALA A 526 -12.64 -13.48 -17.36
N GLU A 527 -12.34 -14.78 -17.26
CA GLU A 527 -11.72 -15.35 -16.07
C GLU A 527 -10.28 -14.89 -15.89
N VAL A 528 -9.50 -14.75 -16.97
CA VAL A 528 -8.14 -14.18 -16.91
C VAL A 528 -8.17 -12.71 -16.46
N LEU A 529 -9.11 -11.90 -16.95
CA LEU A 529 -9.24 -10.50 -16.50
C LEU A 529 -9.58 -10.45 -15.01
N TRP A 530 -10.59 -11.23 -14.59
CA TRP A 530 -10.99 -11.32 -13.19
C TRP A 530 -9.83 -11.78 -12.30
N LEU A 531 -9.10 -12.84 -12.69
CA LEU A 531 -7.92 -13.30 -11.96
C LEU A 531 -6.80 -12.25 -11.92
N SER A 532 -6.63 -11.48 -12.99
CA SER A 532 -5.59 -10.45 -13.08
C SER A 532 -5.87 -9.31 -12.11
N ASP A 533 -7.09 -8.78 -12.11
CA ASP A 533 -7.54 -7.74 -11.18
C ASP A 533 -7.38 -8.18 -9.72
N LEU A 534 -7.87 -9.37 -9.39
CA LEU A 534 -7.74 -9.96 -8.07
C LEU A 534 -6.29 -10.19 -7.64
N SER A 535 -5.42 -10.60 -8.57
CA SER A 535 -4.03 -10.95 -8.26
C SER A 535 -3.09 -9.76 -8.16
N VAL A 536 -3.43 -8.61 -8.77
CA VAL A 536 -2.47 -7.52 -9.00
C VAL A 536 -1.95 -6.93 -7.69
N THR A 537 -2.83 -6.85 -6.69
CA THR A 537 -2.49 -6.40 -5.34
C THR A 537 -1.43 -7.29 -4.69
N TYR A 538 -1.45 -8.59 -4.98
CA TYR A 538 -0.62 -9.59 -4.29
C TYR A 538 0.61 -10.03 -5.10
N MET A 539 0.50 -10.08 -6.42
CA MET A 539 1.60 -10.41 -7.33
C MET A 539 2.39 -9.18 -7.76
N GLY A 540 1.75 -8.01 -7.82
CA GLY A 540 2.37 -6.74 -8.19
C GLY A 540 3.16 -6.07 -7.06
N SER A 541 2.94 -6.50 -5.82
CA SER A 541 3.44 -5.85 -4.61
C SER A 541 4.44 -6.73 -3.84
N ASP A 542 5.31 -6.08 -3.07
CA ASP A 542 5.92 -6.74 -1.91
C ASP A 542 4.90 -6.84 -0.75
N PRO A 543 5.15 -7.64 0.30
CA PRO A 543 4.22 -7.82 1.40
C PRO A 543 3.75 -6.52 2.09
N ILE A 544 4.62 -5.53 2.19
CA ILE A 544 4.34 -4.25 2.85
C ILE A 544 3.34 -3.45 2.01
N ARG A 545 3.63 -3.35 0.72
CA ARG A 545 2.79 -2.66 -0.25
C ARG A 545 1.43 -3.34 -0.39
N ALA A 546 1.40 -4.68 -0.37
CA ALA A 546 0.18 -5.46 -0.41
C ALA A 546 -0.71 -5.18 0.82
N TRP A 547 -0.13 -5.12 2.02
CA TRP A 547 -0.85 -4.72 3.24
C TRP A 547 -1.49 -3.33 3.11
N ASN A 548 -0.71 -2.33 2.67
CA ASN A 548 -1.22 -0.96 2.51
C ASN A 548 -2.37 -0.88 1.49
N ARG A 549 -2.29 -1.62 0.38
CA ARG A 549 -3.35 -1.69 -0.63
C ARG A 549 -4.61 -2.36 -0.11
N VAL A 550 -4.47 -3.49 0.60
CA VAL A 550 -5.61 -4.16 1.25
C VAL A 550 -6.28 -3.23 2.27
N THR A 551 -5.51 -2.50 3.07
CA THR A 551 -6.11 -1.56 4.03
C THR A 551 -6.84 -0.41 3.36
N ASN A 552 -6.29 0.13 2.26
CA ASN A 552 -6.94 1.19 1.48
C ASN A 552 -8.23 0.68 0.81
N LEU A 553 -8.21 -0.54 0.26
CA LEU A 553 -9.40 -1.18 -0.28
C LEU A 553 -10.47 -1.34 0.80
N TYR A 554 -10.10 -1.74 2.01
CA TYR A 554 -11.04 -1.87 3.12
C TYR A 554 -11.60 -0.52 3.57
N ASP A 555 -10.80 0.55 3.56
CA ASP A 555 -11.28 1.91 3.79
C ASP A 555 -12.31 2.33 2.75
N GLU A 556 -11.99 2.12 1.47
CA GLU A 556 -12.86 2.45 0.34
C GLU A 556 -14.18 1.65 0.39
N LEU A 557 -14.13 0.41 0.86
CA LEU A 557 -15.30 -0.46 1.02
C LEU A 557 -16.00 -0.32 2.40
N PHE A 558 -15.53 0.56 3.28
CA PHE A 558 -16.03 0.71 4.66
C PHE A 558 -16.05 -0.60 5.46
N LEU A 559 -15.07 -1.47 5.20
CA LEU A 559 -14.91 -2.74 5.88
C LEU A 559 -14.07 -2.58 7.17
N PRO A 560 -14.35 -3.35 8.24
CA PRO A 560 -13.55 -3.30 9.45
C PRO A 560 -12.09 -3.73 9.20
N LYS A 561 -11.13 -2.82 9.39
CA LYS A 561 -9.68 -3.10 9.21
C LYS A 561 -9.15 -4.23 10.09
N LEU A 562 -9.72 -4.40 11.28
CA LEU A 562 -9.35 -5.49 12.20
C LEU A 562 -9.59 -6.88 11.61
N GLU A 563 -10.43 -6.99 10.58
CA GLU A 563 -10.72 -8.22 9.87
C GLU A 563 -9.95 -8.34 8.55
N ALA A 564 -9.14 -7.35 8.18
CA ALA A 564 -8.46 -7.32 6.90
C ALA A 564 -7.52 -8.52 6.73
N VAL A 565 -6.68 -8.84 7.72
CA VAL A 565 -5.77 -9.98 7.60
C VAL A 565 -6.53 -11.30 7.48
N SER A 566 -7.51 -11.55 8.34
CA SER A 566 -8.23 -12.82 8.37
C SER A 566 -9.14 -13.02 7.16
N ARG A 567 -9.85 -11.98 6.72
CA ARG A 567 -10.67 -12.03 5.50
C ARG A 567 -9.80 -12.15 4.25
N THR A 568 -8.66 -11.45 4.20
CA THR A 568 -7.73 -11.56 3.08
C THR A 568 -7.07 -12.94 3.03
N ASP A 569 -6.73 -13.55 4.17
CA ASP A 569 -6.21 -14.93 4.25
C ASP A 569 -7.25 -15.99 3.78
N SER A 570 -8.51 -15.84 4.20
CA SER A 570 -9.61 -16.67 3.67
C SER A 570 -9.77 -16.49 2.17
N TYR A 571 -9.75 -15.24 1.71
CA TYR A 571 -9.84 -14.90 0.29
C TYR A 571 -8.68 -15.48 -0.52
N PHE A 572 -7.45 -15.47 0.02
CA PHE A 572 -6.29 -16.10 -0.61
C PHE A 572 -6.49 -17.59 -0.85
N SER A 573 -7.08 -18.28 0.13
CA SER A 573 -7.34 -19.71 0.06
C SER A 573 -8.34 -20.01 -1.06
N ASP A 574 -9.47 -19.30 -1.08
CA ASP A 574 -10.49 -19.43 -2.12
C ASP A 574 -9.95 -19.12 -3.53
N PHE A 575 -9.11 -18.07 -3.63
CA PHE A 575 -8.51 -17.67 -4.90
C PHE A 575 -7.48 -18.70 -5.39
N ALA A 576 -6.61 -19.19 -4.52
CA ALA A 576 -5.58 -20.18 -4.83
C ALA A 576 -6.18 -21.52 -5.31
N ASP A 577 -7.41 -21.82 -4.91
CA ASP A 577 -8.14 -23.02 -5.31
C ASP A 577 -8.82 -22.92 -6.69
N THR A 578 -8.76 -21.75 -7.35
CA THR A 578 -9.31 -21.60 -8.70
C THR A 578 -8.52 -22.44 -9.71
N HIS A 579 -9.18 -23.38 -10.39
CA HIS A 579 -8.53 -24.32 -11.32
C HIS A 579 -7.71 -23.60 -12.42
N LEU A 580 -8.27 -22.58 -13.06
CA LEU A 580 -7.57 -21.83 -14.10
C LEU A 580 -6.31 -21.15 -13.55
N PHE A 581 -6.39 -20.56 -12.35
CA PHE A 581 -5.24 -19.93 -11.70
C PHE A 581 -4.12 -20.94 -11.43
N GLN A 582 -4.46 -22.11 -10.89
CA GLN A 582 -3.49 -23.20 -10.65
C GLN A 582 -2.82 -23.69 -11.94
N GLU A 583 -3.57 -23.74 -13.05
CA GLU A 583 -3.03 -24.09 -14.36
C GLU A 583 -2.06 -23.01 -14.85
N LEU A 584 -2.48 -21.74 -14.83
CA LEU A 584 -1.72 -20.59 -15.30
C LEU A 584 -0.40 -20.41 -14.53
N ILE A 585 -0.42 -20.46 -13.20
CA ILE A 585 0.77 -20.24 -12.37
C ILE A 585 1.81 -21.35 -12.56
N LYS A 586 1.39 -22.57 -12.94
CA LYS A 586 2.29 -23.70 -13.24
C LYS A 586 2.88 -23.63 -14.64
N MET A 587 2.36 -22.77 -15.53
CA MET A 587 2.91 -22.64 -16.88
C MET A 587 4.33 -22.08 -16.87
N LYS A 588 5.17 -22.59 -17.77
CA LYS A 588 6.56 -22.15 -17.97
C LYS A 588 6.65 -20.69 -18.45
N GLY A 589 5.62 -20.20 -19.14
CA GLY A 589 5.56 -18.83 -19.66
C GLY A 589 5.17 -17.78 -18.61
N PHE A 590 4.67 -18.20 -17.44
CA PHE A 590 4.26 -17.28 -16.37
C PHE A 590 5.48 -16.72 -15.64
N PRO A 591 5.61 -15.39 -15.42
CA PRO A 591 6.81 -14.80 -14.82
C PRO A 591 7.12 -15.33 -13.41
N ASP A 592 8.33 -15.85 -13.21
CA ASP A 592 8.75 -16.40 -11.91
C ASP A 592 8.75 -15.37 -10.77
N VAL A 593 8.99 -14.09 -11.11
CA VAL A 593 8.95 -12.99 -10.13
C VAL A 593 7.57 -12.89 -9.48
N PHE A 594 6.49 -13.03 -10.25
CA PHE A 594 5.13 -13.00 -9.72
C PHE A 594 4.80 -14.24 -8.89
N LYS A 595 5.32 -15.42 -9.24
CA LYS A 595 5.17 -16.64 -8.43
C LYS A 595 5.84 -16.47 -7.06
N ASN A 596 7.06 -15.94 -7.05
CA ASN A 596 7.81 -15.72 -5.82
C ASN A 596 7.16 -14.66 -4.93
N ARG A 597 6.59 -13.60 -5.53
CA ARG A 597 5.84 -12.57 -4.80
C ARG A 597 4.55 -13.11 -4.23
N TRP A 598 3.77 -13.85 -5.03
CA TRP A 598 2.56 -14.53 -4.57
C TRP A 598 2.84 -15.35 -3.31
N ASN A 599 3.87 -16.21 -3.33
CA ASN A 599 4.23 -17.02 -2.16
C ASN A 599 4.65 -16.16 -0.96
N SER A 600 5.47 -15.13 -1.17
CA SER A 600 5.92 -14.23 -0.10
C SER A 600 4.76 -13.47 0.54
N VAL A 601 3.83 -12.95 -0.27
CA VAL A 601 2.68 -12.18 0.20
C VAL A 601 1.65 -13.11 0.86
N TYR A 602 1.36 -14.26 0.26
CA TYR A 602 0.51 -15.28 0.88
C TYR A 602 1.05 -15.67 2.26
N GLN A 603 2.35 -16.00 2.34
CA GLN A 603 3.00 -16.31 3.61
C GLN A 603 2.92 -15.13 4.59
N PHE A 604 3.11 -13.89 4.13
CA PHE A 604 3.00 -12.71 4.99
C PHE A 604 1.61 -12.53 5.59
N PHE A 605 0.53 -12.65 4.80
CA PHE A 605 -0.83 -12.52 5.32
C PHE A 605 -1.22 -13.72 6.18
N HIS A 606 -0.81 -14.93 5.77
CA HIS A 606 -1.08 -16.15 6.51
C HIS A 606 -0.35 -16.19 7.86
N GLU A 607 0.95 -15.87 7.89
CA GLU A 607 1.75 -15.79 9.12
C GLU A 607 1.45 -14.52 9.93
N GLY A 608 1.07 -13.42 9.28
CA GLY A 608 0.66 -12.17 9.92
C GLY A 608 -0.73 -12.25 10.57
N ASN A 609 -1.53 -13.26 10.22
CA ASN A 609 -2.82 -13.52 10.85
C ASN A 609 -2.60 -13.94 12.32
N PRO A 610 -3.07 -13.15 13.31
CA PRO A 610 -2.93 -13.50 14.71
C PRO A 610 -3.53 -14.87 15.04
N SER A 611 -4.55 -15.30 14.27
CA SER A 611 -5.12 -16.66 14.38
C SER A 611 -4.09 -17.73 14.04
N THR A 612 -3.34 -17.60 12.95
CA THR A 612 -2.34 -18.58 12.53
C THR A 612 -1.21 -18.70 13.53
N VAL A 613 -0.70 -17.55 14.03
CA VAL A 613 0.35 -17.53 15.06
C VAL A 613 -0.18 -18.15 16.36
N LEU A 614 -1.42 -17.84 16.75
CA LEU A 614 -2.08 -18.42 17.92
C LEU A 614 -2.22 -19.94 17.79
N VAL A 615 -2.72 -20.45 16.66
CA VAL A 615 -2.86 -21.88 16.38
C VAL A 615 -1.51 -22.59 16.45
N ARG A 616 -0.47 -22.04 15.81
CA ARG A 616 0.88 -22.60 15.86
C ARG A 616 1.43 -22.62 17.29
N THR A 617 1.22 -21.55 18.04
CA THR A 617 1.63 -21.45 19.45
C THR A 617 0.95 -22.54 20.29
N ILE A 618 -0.34 -22.78 20.09
CA ILE A 618 -1.08 -23.85 20.78
C ILE A 618 -0.50 -25.23 20.42
N ILE A 619 -0.28 -25.50 19.13
CA ILE A 619 0.26 -26.78 18.64
C ILE A 619 1.67 -27.03 19.21
N ASP A 620 2.53 -26.01 19.22
CA ASP A 620 3.90 -26.13 19.71
C ASP A 620 3.96 -26.23 21.24
N ALA A 621 3.13 -25.45 21.96
CA ALA A 621 3.00 -25.56 23.41
C ALA A 621 2.52 -26.96 23.83
N ARG A 622 1.56 -27.53 23.11
CA ARG A 622 1.01 -28.87 23.40
C ARG A 622 2.05 -29.99 23.35
N LYS A 623 3.14 -29.81 22.58
CA LYS A 623 4.25 -30.78 22.50
C LYS A 623 5.12 -30.80 23.75
N THR A 624 5.12 -29.71 24.53
CA THR A 624 6.14 -29.45 25.55
C THR A 624 5.57 -29.27 26.95
N PHE A 625 4.36 -28.71 27.08
CA PHE A 625 3.75 -28.36 28.35
C PHE A 625 2.57 -29.27 28.69
N LEU A 626 2.32 -29.46 29.99
CA LEU A 626 1.28 -30.37 30.48
C LEU A 626 -0.12 -29.84 30.21
N LYS A 627 -0.31 -28.52 30.35
CA LYS A 627 -1.59 -27.83 30.12
C LYS A 627 -1.38 -26.52 29.39
N ILE A 628 -2.41 -26.08 28.67
CA ILE A 628 -2.51 -24.80 28.01
C ILE A 628 -3.67 -24.03 28.65
N ASN A 629 -3.34 -22.88 29.24
CA ASN A 629 -4.27 -21.99 29.89
C ASN A 629 -4.45 -20.73 29.03
N MET A 630 -5.69 -20.35 28.74
CA MET A 630 -6.01 -19.18 27.93
C MET A 630 -6.73 -18.11 28.76
N ASN A 631 -6.04 -16.99 28.97
CA ASN A 631 -6.54 -15.79 29.63
C ASN A 631 -7.17 -14.84 28.60
N ILE A 632 -8.40 -14.40 28.87
CA ILE A 632 -9.21 -13.60 27.97
C ILE A 632 -9.78 -12.40 28.72
N GLY A 633 -9.85 -11.25 28.05
CA GLY A 633 -10.45 -10.02 28.59
C GLY A 633 -9.42 -9.07 29.18
N TYR A 634 -9.80 -8.34 30.23
CA TYR A 634 -8.92 -7.33 30.83
C TYR A 634 -7.91 -7.96 31.78
N PHE A 635 -6.68 -8.19 31.31
CA PHE A 635 -5.57 -8.65 32.15
C PHE A 635 -4.37 -7.69 32.05
N LYS A 636 -3.54 -7.70 33.10
CA LYS A 636 -2.23 -7.06 33.11
C LYS A 636 -1.14 -8.06 32.74
N GLY A 637 -0.12 -7.61 32.01
CA GLY A 637 1.07 -8.38 31.66
C GLY A 637 1.80 -8.92 32.88
N GLU A 638 1.79 -8.18 33.99
CA GLU A 638 2.32 -8.62 35.29
C GLU A 638 1.61 -9.88 35.81
N MET A 639 0.28 -9.93 35.71
CA MET A 639 -0.50 -11.09 36.14
C MET A 639 -0.12 -12.34 35.34
N MET A 640 0.01 -12.20 34.01
CA MET A 640 0.45 -13.28 33.12
C MET A 640 1.88 -13.72 33.41
N TYR A 641 2.78 -12.77 33.63
CA TYR A 641 4.17 -13.03 33.98
C TYR A 641 4.28 -13.82 35.28
N GLN A 642 3.56 -13.40 36.33
CA GLN A 642 3.56 -14.09 37.63
C GLN A 642 3.03 -15.52 37.51
N MET A 643 1.89 -15.73 36.85
CA MET A 643 1.34 -17.08 36.65
C MET A 643 2.31 -18.01 35.91
N ALA A 644 2.93 -17.51 34.85
CA ALA A 644 3.89 -18.28 34.07
C ALA A 644 5.19 -18.55 34.84
N ASN A 645 5.68 -17.56 35.58
CA ASN A 645 6.86 -17.68 36.43
C ASN A 645 6.64 -18.64 37.61
N ASP A 646 5.42 -18.79 38.12
CA ASP A 646 5.16 -19.66 39.28
C ASP A 646 4.74 -21.09 38.89
N ILE A 647 4.43 -21.32 37.60
CA ILE A 647 3.88 -22.57 37.07
C ILE A 647 4.60 -22.92 35.76
N TYR A 648 5.86 -23.36 35.88
CA TYR A 648 6.74 -23.66 34.74
C TYR A 648 6.26 -24.84 33.86
N SER A 649 5.42 -25.73 34.39
CA SER A 649 4.95 -26.94 33.69
C SER A 649 3.75 -26.71 32.78
N GLU A 650 3.14 -25.52 32.84
CA GLU A 650 1.96 -25.15 32.05
C GLU A 650 2.27 -23.95 31.16
N PHE A 651 1.54 -23.83 30.05
CA PHE A 651 1.69 -22.74 29.09
C PHE A 651 0.54 -21.75 29.20
N PHE A 652 0.84 -20.45 29.20
CA PHE A 652 -0.16 -19.39 29.37
C PHE A 652 -0.29 -18.54 28.11
N ILE A 653 -1.50 -18.43 27.59
CA ILE A 653 -1.83 -17.61 26.42
C ILE A 653 -2.76 -16.47 26.87
N GLY A 654 -2.38 -15.21 26.63
CA GLY A 654 -3.25 -14.05 26.88
C GLY A 654 -3.80 -13.47 25.59
N ILE A 655 -5.09 -13.17 25.52
CA ILE A 655 -5.73 -12.46 24.40
C ILE A 655 -6.46 -11.22 24.93
N GLY A 656 -6.01 -10.03 24.51
CA GLY A 656 -6.53 -8.76 25.01
C GLY A 656 -6.62 -7.67 23.94
N GLU A 657 -7.46 -6.66 24.20
CA GLU A 657 -7.73 -5.56 23.27
C GLU A 657 -6.87 -4.31 23.53
N ASP A 658 -6.29 -4.16 24.73
CA ASP A 658 -5.40 -3.05 25.09
C ASP A 658 -3.98 -3.26 24.52
N GLN A 659 -3.65 -2.54 23.44
CA GLN A 659 -2.38 -2.66 22.73
C GLN A 659 -1.16 -2.28 23.60
N ASN A 660 -1.30 -1.27 24.49
CA ASN A 660 -0.22 -0.83 25.36
C ASN A 660 0.12 -1.93 26.37
N GLU A 661 -0.92 -2.55 26.92
CA GLU A 661 -0.78 -3.64 27.87
C GLU A 661 -0.19 -4.90 27.23
N ILE A 662 -0.62 -5.26 26.01
CA ILE A 662 -0.05 -6.39 25.28
C ILE A 662 1.43 -6.15 24.97
N SER A 663 1.80 -4.93 24.55
CA SER A 663 3.19 -4.58 24.27
C SER A 663 4.07 -4.68 25.52
N PHE A 664 3.56 -4.18 26.65
CA PHE A 664 4.23 -4.32 27.94
C PHE A 664 4.37 -5.79 28.35
N ALA A 665 3.31 -6.59 28.25
CA ALA A 665 3.31 -8.01 28.56
C ALA A 665 4.33 -8.80 27.71
N LYS A 666 4.42 -8.53 26.39
CA LYS A 666 5.41 -9.14 25.50
C LYS A 666 6.84 -8.86 25.98
N SER A 667 7.12 -7.62 26.37
CA SER A 667 8.44 -7.23 26.85
C SER A 667 8.83 -7.93 28.16
N LYS A 668 7.86 -8.26 29.00
CA LYS A 668 8.08 -8.95 30.28
C LYS A 668 8.22 -10.45 30.11
N ILE A 669 7.39 -11.05 29.26
CA ILE A 669 7.40 -12.50 29.02
C ILE A 669 8.70 -12.99 28.39
N THR A 670 9.48 -12.13 27.70
CA THR A 670 10.81 -12.51 27.21
C THR A 670 11.84 -12.78 28.32
N GLU A 671 11.56 -12.36 29.56
CA GLU A 671 12.41 -12.61 30.73
C GLU A 671 12.13 -14.00 31.36
N LEU A 672 11.09 -14.73 30.92
CA LEU A 672 10.73 -16.03 31.49
C LEU A 672 11.66 -17.16 31.04
N GLU A 673 12.08 -17.99 31.99
CA GLU A 673 12.76 -19.27 31.75
C GLU A 673 12.06 -20.39 32.55
N PRO A 674 11.40 -21.37 31.88
CA PRO A 674 11.20 -21.51 30.43
C PRO A 674 10.28 -20.44 29.82
N GLN A 675 10.35 -20.25 28.50
CA GLN A 675 9.41 -19.42 27.75
C GLN A 675 8.04 -20.09 27.66
N ASN A 676 7.27 -20.04 28.74
CA ASN A 676 5.98 -20.72 28.90
C ASN A 676 4.78 -19.76 28.87
N ALA A 677 4.93 -18.59 28.26
CA ALA A 677 3.81 -17.68 28.04
C ALA A 677 3.87 -16.99 26.68
N SER A 678 2.71 -16.56 26.20
CA SER A 678 2.57 -15.75 24.97
C SER A 678 1.33 -14.87 25.07
N VAL A 679 1.37 -13.69 24.45
CA VAL A 679 0.24 -12.76 24.44
C VAL A 679 -0.06 -12.25 23.03
N PHE A 680 -1.34 -12.15 22.74
CA PHE A 680 -1.90 -11.78 21.45
C PHE A 680 -2.81 -10.57 21.63
N TRP A 681 -2.65 -9.62 20.72
CA TRP A 681 -3.55 -8.48 20.63
C TRP A 681 -4.71 -8.82 19.69
N GLY A 682 -5.94 -8.61 20.13
CA GLY A 682 -7.13 -8.78 19.30
C GLY A 682 -8.39 -9.14 20.08
N ASN A 683 -9.52 -9.13 19.38
CA ASN A 683 -10.82 -9.44 19.97
C ASN A 683 -10.99 -10.97 20.13
N PRO A 684 -11.24 -11.47 21.36
CA PRO A 684 -11.38 -12.91 21.62
C PRO A 684 -12.53 -13.58 20.84
N VAL A 685 -13.65 -12.89 20.65
CA VAL A 685 -14.80 -13.42 19.90
C VAL A 685 -14.44 -13.71 18.44
N LYS A 686 -13.48 -12.98 17.87
CA LYS A 686 -12.98 -13.18 16.51
C LYS A 686 -11.85 -14.20 16.42
N LEU A 687 -11.01 -14.29 17.44
CA LEU A 687 -9.81 -15.15 17.45
C LEU A 687 -10.08 -16.58 17.94
N LEU A 688 -11.07 -16.78 18.81
CA LEU A 688 -11.37 -18.13 19.31
C LEU A 688 -11.96 -19.09 18.28
N PRO A 689 -12.83 -18.67 17.33
CA PRO A 689 -13.38 -19.61 16.36
C PRO A 689 -12.32 -20.33 15.51
N SER A 690 -11.18 -19.68 15.26
CA SER A 690 -10.09 -20.19 14.42
C SER A 690 -9.13 -21.14 15.13
N ILE A 691 -9.19 -21.27 16.46
CA ILE A 691 -8.37 -22.26 17.17
C ILE A 691 -8.95 -23.68 17.05
N PRO A 692 -8.14 -24.75 17.07
CA PRO A 692 -8.65 -26.11 16.98
C PRO A 692 -9.58 -26.46 18.14
N ASP A 693 -10.60 -27.27 17.90
CA ASP A 693 -11.49 -27.79 18.95
C ASP A 693 -10.70 -28.68 19.93
N HIS A 694 -11.12 -28.71 21.19
CA HIS A 694 -10.48 -29.49 22.25
C HIS A 694 -8.96 -29.26 22.37
N SER A 695 -8.52 -28.01 22.22
CA SER A 695 -7.09 -27.65 22.22
C SER A 695 -6.63 -26.87 23.43
N ILE A 696 -7.55 -26.44 24.31
CA ILE A 696 -7.27 -25.63 25.50
C ILE A 696 -7.72 -26.37 26.77
N ASP A 697 -6.89 -26.38 27.81
CA ASP A 697 -7.22 -27.04 29.08
C ASP A 697 -8.08 -26.14 29.96
N ASN A 698 -7.67 -24.88 30.13
CA ASN A 698 -8.40 -23.96 30.99
C ASN A 698 -8.61 -22.62 30.29
N PHE A 699 -9.83 -22.10 30.37
CA PHE A 699 -10.15 -20.73 30.00
C PHE A 699 -10.29 -19.89 31.26
N ILE A 700 -9.68 -18.71 31.28
CA ILE A 700 -9.77 -17.75 32.38
C ILE A 700 -10.27 -16.44 31.81
N ILE A 701 -11.47 -16.01 32.20
CA ILE A 701 -12.06 -14.74 31.76
C ILE A 701 -11.89 -13.72 32.88
N ASN A 702 -11.22 -12.61 32.58
CA ASN A 702 -10.98 -11.51 33.52
C ASN A 702 -12.02 -10.40 33.32
N MET A 703 -12.88 -10.21 34.33
CA MET A 703 -14.11 -9.41 34.26
C MET A 703 -14.23 -8.44 35.46
N PRO A 704 -13.43 -7.36 35.52
CA PRO A 704 -13.60 -6.36 36.56
C PRO A 704 -14.89 -5.57 36.36
N LYS A 705 -15.54 -5.12 37.44
CA LYS A 705 -16.77 -4.33 37.46
C LYS A 705 -16.62 -3.01 36.71
N SER A 706 -15.41 -2.47 36.68
CA SER A 706 -15.03 -1.25 35.96
C SER A 706 -14.93 -1.43 34.44
N SER A 707 -14.93 -2.67 33.93
CA SER A 707 -14.54 -2.97 32.55
C SER A 707 -15.46 -2.47 31.45
N GLY A 708 -16.72 -2.09 31.74
CA GLY A 708 -17.64 -1.57 30.70
C GLY A 708 -17.76 -2.46 29.46
N LEU A 709 -17.47 -3.77 29.55
CA LEU A 709 -17.38 -4.68 28.41
C LEU A 709 -18.73 -4.73 27.67
N GLU A 710 -18.77 -4.22 26.44
CA GLU A 710 -19.94 -4.29 25.54
C GLU A 710 -20.39 -5.74 25.27
N ILE A 711 -19.47 -6.70 25.38
CA ILE A 711 -19.77 -8.13 25.27
C ILE A 711 -20.76 -8.59 26.36
N LEU A 712 -20.77 -7.94 27.53
CA LEU A 712 -21.64 -8.30 28.66
C LEU A 712 -22.99 -7.60 28.64
N THR A 713 -23.09 -6.46 27.97
CA THR A 713 -24.38 -5.77 27.76
C THR A 713 -25.18 -6.41 26.62
N ASN A 714 -24.52 -7.16 25.73
CA ASN A 714 -25.15 -7.94 24.67
C ASN A 714 -25.12 -9.44 24.97
N THR A 715 -26.20 -9.95 25.57
CA THR A 715 -26.38 -11.37 25.94
C THR A 715 -26.11 -12.34 24.79
N THR A 716 -26.44 -11.98 23.55
CA THR A 716 -26.21 -12.81 22.36
C THR A 716 -24.71 -13.02 22.08
N SER A 717 -23.90 -11.97 22.22
CA SER A 717 -22.45 -12.03 22.00
C SER A 717 -21.76 -12.84 23.10
N PHE A 718 -22.17 -12.66 24.35
CA PHE A 718 -21.67 -13.47 25.47
C PHE A 718 -22.03 -14.95 25.31
N SER A 719 -23.28 -15.23 24.92
CA SER A 719 -23.78 -16.59 24.64
C SER A 719 -22.94 -17.31 23.58
N SER A 720 -22.61 -16.60 22.49
CA SER A 720 -21.75 -17.11 21.42
C SER A 720 -20.32 -17.38 21.89
N LEU A 721 -19.76 -16.47 22.70
CA LEU A 721 -18.43 -16.62 23.28
C LEU A 721 -18.33 -17.88 24.17
N ILE A 722 -19.29 -18.07 25.08
CA ILE A 722 -19.32 -19.25 25.96
C ILE A 722 -19.49 -20.54 25.15
N SER A 723 -20.35 -20.53 24.12
CA SER A 723 -20.52 -21.68 23.22
C SER A 723 -19.21 -22.03 22.50
N THR A 724 -18.49 -21.01 22.02
CA THR A 724 -17.19 -21.19 21.37
C THR A 724 -16.18 -21.76 22.36
N ILE A 725 -16.07 -21.20 23.57
CA ILE A 725 -15.19 -21.69 24.63
C ILE A 725 -15.46 -23.17 24.92
N GLY A 726 -16.73 -23.57 25.06
CA GLY A 726 -17.11 -24.97 25.28
C GLY A 726 -16.65 -25.93 24.19
N ALA A 727 -16.59 -25.49 22.93
CA ALA A 727 -16.07 -26.30 21.82
C ALA A 727 -14.53 -26.39 21.81
N LYS A 728 -13.84 -25.31 22.24
CA LYS A 728 -12.36 -25.25 22.22
C LYS A 728 -11.71 -25.89 23.43
N MET A 729 -12.47 -26.08 24.50
CA MET A 729 -12.02 -26.69 25.74
C MET A 729 -11.97 -28.23 25.64
N ILE A 730 -11.01 -28.86 26.29
CA ILE A 730 -10.98 -30.32 26.45
C ILE A 730 -12.06 -30.79 27.43
N ASN A 731 -12.45 -32.06 27.36
CA ASN A 731 -13.50 -32.64 28.21
C ASN A 731 -13.21 -32.57 29.72
N SER A 732 -11.95 -32.53 30.12
CA SER A 732 -11.51 -32.37 31.52
C SER A 732 -11.13 -30.94 31.88
N GLY A 733 -11.43 -29.98 31.02
CA GLY A 733 -11.03 -28.60 31.15
C GLY A 733 -11.96 -27.77 32.04
N THR A 734 -11.49 -26.59 32.43
CA THR A 734 -12.27 -25.67 33.27
C THR A 734 -12.40 -24.29 32.65
N LEU A 735 -13.58 -23.69 32.81
CA LEU A 735 -13.83 -22.28 32.56
C LEU A 735 -13.83 -21.55 33.89
N GLN A 736 -12.93 -20.60 34.06
CA GLN A 736 -12.77 -19.80 35.26
C GLN A 736 -13.11 -18.35 34.95
N ILE A 737 -13.80 -17.67 35.86
CA ILE A 737 -14.15 -16.25 35.73
C ILE A 737 -13.64 -15.50 36.95
N LEU A 738 -12.69 -14.60 36.74
CA LEU A 738 -12.17 -13.67 37.75
C LEU A 738 -12.97 -12.37 37.69
N THR A 739 -13.69 -12.04 38.78
CA THR A 739 -14.57 -10.86 38.82
C THR A 739 -14.68 -10.27 40.23
N ASP A 740 -15.03 -8.99 40.32
CA ASP A 740 -15.45 -8.30 41.55
C ASP A 740 -16.91 -7.81 41.48
N ILE A 741 -17.70 -8.34 40.53
CA ILE A 741 -19.15 -8.11 40.45
C ILE A 741 -19.82 -8.73 41.69
N SER A 742 -20.67 -7.98 42.39
CA SER A 742 -21.35 -8.47 43.60
C SER A 742 -22.18 -9.72 43.32
N LYS A 743 -21.93 -10.80 44.08
CA LYS A 743 -22.75 -12.03 44.04
C LYS A 743 -24.22 -11.68 44.28
N GLY A 744 -25.10 -12.26 43.47
CA GLY A 744 -26.55 -12.03 43.54
C GLY A 744 -27.06 -10.76 42.88
N SER A 745 -26.20 -9.93 42.27
CA SER A 745 -26.65 -8.83 41.41
C SER A 745 -27.31 -9.34 40.12
N ASP A 746 -28.16 -8.53 39.48
CA ASP A 746 -28.84 -8.90 38.23
C ASP A 746 -27.85 -9.28 37.12
N LEU A 747 -26.75 -8.53 37.01
CA LEU A 747 -25.67 -8.81 36.06
C LEU A 747 -24.97 -10.14 36.37
N PHE A 748 -24.67 -10.41 37.64
CA PHE A 748 -24.09 -11.69 38.06
C PHE A 748 -25.02 -12.86 37.72
N ASN A 749 -26.31 -12.76 38.06
CA ASN A 749 -27.28 -13.82 37.82
C ASN A 749 -27.45 -14.08 36.31
N THR A 750 -27.45 -13.02 35.49
CA THR A 750 -27.52 -13.14 34.03
C THR A 750 -26.32 -13.90 33.47
N ILE A 751 -25.10 -13.51 33.85
CA ILE A 751 -23.86 -14.17 33.40
C ILE A 751 -23.85 -15.64 33.84
N TYR A 752 -24.18 -15.89 35.11
CA TYR A 752 -24.16 -17.23 35.71
C TYR A 752 -25.16 -18.17 35.02
N GLN A 753 -26.40 -17.72 34.81
CA GLN A 753 -27.43 -18.53 34.13
C GLN A 753 -27.09 -18.78 32.67
N GLU A 754 -26.50 -17.81 31.97
CA GLU A 754 -26.10 -17.99 30.57
C GLU A 754 -25.01 -19.07 30.44
N ILE A 755 -24.05 -19.12 31.37
CA ILE A 755 -23.01 -20.16 31.37
C ILE A 755 -23.62 -21.55 31.59
N LEU A 756 -24.52 -21.68 32.57
CA LEU A 756 -25.21 -22.95 32.84
C LEU A 756 -26.06 -23.41 31.64
N SER A 757 -26.70 -22.48 30.92
CA SER A 757 -27.51 -22.80 29.74
C SER A 757 -26.70 -23.43 28.60
N LYS A 758 -25.38 -23.20 28.58
CA LYS A 758 -24.43 -23.75 27.60
C LYS A 758 -23.79 -25.08 28.01
N GLY A 759 -24.34 -25.75 29.01
CA GLY A 759 -23.91 -27.09 29.39
C GLY A 759 -22.69 -27.11 30.32
N PHE A 760 -22.38 -25.99 30.97
CA PHE A 760 -21.43 -25.95 32.07
C PHE A 760 -22.14 -26.24 33.42
N ILE A 761 -21.39 -26.77 34.38
CA ILE A 761 -21.81 -26.94 35.77
C ILE A 761 -20.85 -26.19 36.70
N ASP A 762 -21.36 -25.64 37.79
CA ASP A 762 -20.52 -25.00 38.81
C ASP A 762 -19.68 -26.06 39.54
N CYS A 763 -18.37 -25.90 39.48
CA CYS A 763 -17.39 -26.77 40.15
C CYS A 763 -16.45 -25.97 41.06
N SER A 764 -16.91 -24.81 41.55
CA SER A 764 -16.14 -23.88 42.38
C SER A 764 -15.60 -24.48 43.68
N GLU A 765 -16.13 -25.62 44.15
CA GLU A 765 -15.62 -26.32 45.34
C GLU A 765 -14.34 -27.15 45.08
N VAL A 766 -13.93 -27.37 43.82
CA VAL A 766 -12.94 -28.41 43.48
C VAL A 766 -11.55 -27.89 43.06
N SER A 767 -11.35 -26.61 42.71
CA SER A 767 -9.99 -26.15 42.33
C SER A 767 -9.80 -24.65 42.39
N ASN A 768 -8.82 -24.17 43.17
CA ASN A 768 -8.39 -22.77 43.18
C ASN A 768 -6.85 -22.61 43.06
N PRO A 769 -6.20 -23.17 42.02
CA PRO A 769 -4.73 -23.19 41.94
C PRO A 769 -4.10 -21.85 41.54
N TYR A 770 -4.78 -21.01 40.75
CA TYR A 770 -4.15 -19.82 40.15
C TYR A 770 -4.28 -18.55 41.02
N LEU A 771 -5.41 -18.35 41.70
CA LEU A 771 -5.67 -17.15 42.50
C LEU A 771 -4.86 -17.08 43.80
N SER A 772 -4.56 -18.24 44.40
CA SER A 772 -3.76 -18.31 45.63
C SER A 772 -2.31 -17.84 45.45
N LYS A 773 -1.85 -17.72 44.19
CA LYS A 773 -0.49 -17.33 43.82
C LYS A 773 -0.38 -15.90 43.27
N LEU A 774 -1.50 -15.20 43.05
CA LEU A 774 -1.50 -13.84 42.52
C LEU A 774 -1.38 -12.81 43.65
N GLU A 775 -0.44 -11.87 43.52
CA GLU A 775 -0.34 -10.75 44.45
C GLU A 775 -1.51 -9.76 44.24
N LEU A 776 -2.15 -9.30 45.32
CA LEU A 776 -3.25 -8.32 45.25
C LEU A 776 -2.87 -7.03 44.49
N ALA A 777 -1.59 -6.67 44.44
CA ALA A 777 -1.08 -5.54 43.69
C ALA A 777 -1.23 -5.70 42.16
N SER A 778 -1.20 -6.92 41.62
CA SER A 778 -1.36 -7.13 40.17
C SER A 778 -2.82 -7.03 39.70
N LEU A 779 -3.77 -6.79 40.62
CA LEU A 779 -5.22 -6.79 40.40
C LEU A 779 -5.87 -5.41 40.60
N HIS A 780 -5.16 -4.31 40.35
CA HIS A 780 -5.63 -2.92 40.59
C HIS A 780 -6.98 -2.52 39.96
N ASN A 781 -7.46 -3.23 38.93
CA ASN A 781 -8.79 -2.98 38.33
C ASN A 781 -9.95 -3.64 39.09
N PHE A 782 -9.64 -4.50 40.08
CA PHE A 782 -10.61 -5.22 40.88
C PHE A 782 -10.66 -4.65 42.30
N SER A 783 -11.88 -4.41 42.77
CA SER A 783 -12.13 -3.89 44.12
C SER A 783 -11.97 -4.99 45.17
N ASN A 784 -12.62 -6.14 44.93
CA ASN A 784 -12.60 -7.35 45.76
C ASN A 784 -12.76 -8.58 44.85
N PRO A 785 -11.68 -9.03 44.20
CA PRO A 785 -11.75 -10.10 43.22
C PRO A 785 -12.07 -11.46 43.86
N TYR A 786 -12.89 -12.25 43.18
CA TYR A 786 -13.10 -13.66 43.45
C TYR A 786 -13.20 -14.44 42.12
N MET A 787 -13.04 -15.75 42.18
CA MET A 787 -13.13 -16.62 41.00
C MET A 787 -14.31 -17.57 41.10
N LEU A 788 -14.98 -17.75 39.98
CA LEU A 788 -15.98 -18.79 39.74
C LEU A 788 -15.34 -19.85 38.85
N SER A 789 -15.57 -21.12 39.12
CA SER A 789 -15.08 -22.22 38.27
C SER A 789 -16.23 -23.06 37.75
N PHE A 790 -16.19 -23.34 36.46
CA PHE A 790 -17.19 -24.10 35.73
C PHE A 790 -16.53 -25.25 34.98
N CYS A 791 -17.18 -26.40 34.97
CA CYS A 791 -16.73 -27.61 34.31
C CYS A 791 -17.75 -28.00 33.24
N GLN A 792 -17.33 -28.60 32.14
CA GLN A 792 -18.28 -29.04 31.12
C GLN A 792 -19.06 -30.25 31.62
N ARG A 793 -20.38 -30.25 31.44
CA ARG A 793 -21.21 -31.39 31.79
C ARG A 793 -20.81 -32.56 30.90
N GLN A 794 -20.14 -33.55 31.46
CA GLN A 794 -19.82 -34.77 30.74
C GLN A 794 -21.13 -35.42 30.29
N ILE A 795 -21.34 -35.49 28.98
CA ILE A 795 -22.35 -36.37 28.40
C ILE A 795 -21.80 -37.78 28.64
N GLN A 796 -22.40 -38.49 29.59
CA GLN A 796 -22.12 -39.91 29.82
C GLN A 796 -22.43 -40.73 28.58
#